data_AF-A0A109FHC4-F1
#
_entry.id   AF-A0A109FHC4-F1
#
_cell.length_a   1.000
_cell.length_b   1.000
_cell.length_c   1.000
_cell.angle_alpha   90.00
_cell.angle_beta   90.00
_cell.angle_gamma   90.00
#
_symmetry.space_group_name_H-M   'P 1'
#
loop_
_entity.id
_entity.type
_entity.pdbx_description
1 polymer ?
#
loop_
_entity_poly.entity_id
_entity_poly.type
_entity_poly.pdbx_seq_one_letter_code
_entity_poly.pdbx_strand_id
1 'polypeptide(L)'
;MTSSRHKLLIANRGEIALRIIRSAVDLGVPTLSIYTDADSSAPHVFRATESVLVPSYIDQDHLIDMCKERNVTMVHPGYGFLSENEDFARKVQDAGIIWLGPTPEQIKSMGLKHEARARAVAADVPVLPGSELVSTVEAALEQADRVGYPVILKATGGGGGMGMSICWSEDELRKAFKSTVDLSQTLFSNGGVFVEKYIPKARHIEVQVFGDGKGTVIHCGERECSVQRRQQKVLEEAPSPFILRNPELGERMCAAAVRLCELIQYRSAGTVEFLVDDSTAEFYFLELNSRIQVEHAVTEMVRPGLDLVGLMINLGLSHDDDSTSPFELPNQDKVARPQGHAIEARIYAEIPHLEFKPAPGLLQEVKWPEADHIRLDTWVETGTTISAFYDPMIAKLITYGADRDEAQRRLDAALQESSLLGTQTNLAYLVDVVNCDEFVSGDVTTKFLDSYAYRPNCIEVVDGGISTSVQDGRPRLPSGGDGIPRSGPADDLAAKVANLLVGNPVETELLEATVSGPSLKFWSSAVVSVTGATADIYLDDTKKPMWTRFVVPAGSTLEIGACESGGNRTYISVRGGFPEIPFFAGSKSTFSAAKFGGIQASCGREILAGDIIALDKTAAPTDADAADFTLASECLPSYPREWILAALPGPQADADYLLPEDRDTLYSSTFTISPASNRLGLRFDGLKPLKYSREDGGAGGSHPSNCVEHGYSTGAVNMNGDTPVLLGVDGPDCGGLICVLAVVQADWWKMGQLAAGDTFRFIQPTEQAAAEQLQQQKHWLASIAAAVNSGSAADPFPLDVESEPQAVTDGVIKVIPGDGALDAPSLTFKLSGDGAILIEIGEQNLFFRTRLIAELWERRLRSHAKDGIYAYIPGVASLLIKYHPDAISQADVLDLLVSTSDGLARESLDQIVPSRRIHLPVIFNDSGSQAVIDRYMQSTGRKKAAYLPSNIEYMAKANGFASVSEIETTFCSADWYVASRSFFAGLPMIAPFDMRCVFKSQKYNPTRTYTPAGTLGYAGVMSAIYPVDSPGGYQILGKTLTPWSPWGRYDGEGHERLFLLRNFDVVHWLPMSEEEFLKIEKDFTAGSYKPLVEEYKISAKEMIEFERSTRKEADANAAARKAGFDELSRQEAVYVAEYQEELRKAKEAEAAATASGGGGKAGKMSGTPLKSPVQATVRAIGVSVGDVLSNDGEPAIVVEAMKTSISLKLSRALLGKTVTGIAVEVGDVVKPGQALLFAE
;
A
#
# COMPACT_ATOMS: atom_id res chain seq x y z
N MET A 1 -12.99 -26.12 33.76
CA MET A 1 -11.82 -25.38 33.24
C MET A 1 -10.85 -25.24 34.38
N THR A 2 -9.81 -26.07 34.42
CA THR A 2 -8.74 -26.01 35.42
C THR A 2 -7.96 -24.71 35.23
N SER A 3 -8.06 -23.78 36.19
CA SER A 3 -7.21 -22.59 36.26
C SER A 3 -5.75 -23.04 36.31
N SER A 4 -5.03 -22.96 35.20
CA SER A 4 -3.57 -23.16 35.17
C SER A 4 -2.94 -22.14 36.12
N ARG A 5 -2.24 -22.62 37.16
CA ARG A 5 -1.41 -21.79 38.07
C ARG A 5 -0.28 -21.09 37.31
N HIS A 6 0.08 -21.61 36.15
CA HIS A 6 1.17 -21.10 35.35
C HIS A 6 0.70 -20.12 34.27
N LYS A 7 1.49 -19.08 34.05
CA LYS A 7 1.38 -18.14 32.93
C LYS A 7 2.75 -18.02 32.27
N LEU A 8 2.79 -18.15 30.94
CA LEU A 8 4.01 -18.15 30.14
C LEU A 8 4.22 -16.79 29.46
N LEU A 9 5.33 -16.10 29.77
CA LEU A 9 5.83 -14.99 28.95
C LEU A 9 6.61 -15.54 27.76
N ILE A 10 6.29 -15.01 26.58
CA ILE A 10 7.10 -15.17 25.37
C ILE A 10 7.99 -13.93 25.24
N ALA A 11 9.27 -14.03 25.57
CA ALA A 11 10.23 -12.93 25.47
C ALA A 11 10.79 -12.82 24.03
N ASN A 12 9.89 -12.70 23.05
CA ASN A 12 10.22 -12.68 21.62
C ASN A 12 9.08 -12.06 20.77
N ARG A 13 9.27 -12.01 19.46
CA ARG A 13 8.32 -11.49 18.45
C ARG A 13 8.14 -12.46 17.27
N GLY A 14 7.32 -12.07 16.30
CA GLY A 14 7.29 -12.72 14.98
C GLY A 14 6.79 -14.17 15.00
N GLU A 15 7.35 -14.98 14.11
CA GLU A 15 6.95 -16.37 13.86
C GLU A 15 7.23 -17.28 15.06
N ILE A 16 8.36 -17.11 15.75
CA ILE A 16 8.70 -17.94 16.92
C ILE A 16 7.75 -17.65 18.08
N ALA A 17 7.33 -16.39 18.27
CA ALA A 17 6.36 -16.07 19.29
C ALA A 17 5.02 -16.77 19.03
N LEU A 18 4.55 -16.76 17.78
CA LEU A 18 3.34 -17.49 17.38
C LEU A 18 3.50 -19.01 17.51
N ARG A 19 4.67 -19.56 17.20
CA ARG A 19 4.97 -20.98 17.33
C ARG A 19 4.98 -21.42 18.80
N ILE A 20 5.45 -20.58 19.72
CA ILE A 20 5.40 -20.81 21.16
C ILE A 20 3.96 -20.70 21.68
N ILE A 21 3.23 -19.67 21.25
CA ILE A 21 1.82 -19.49 21.64
C ILE A 21 0.99 -20.72 21.24
N ARG A 22 1.20 -21.28 20.03
CA ARG A 22 0.53 -22.50 19.57
C ARG A 22 0.73 -23.68 20.54
N SER A 23 1.97 -24.06 20.83
CA SER A 23 2.26 -25.16 21.78
C SER A 23 1.72 -24.88 23.19
N ALA A 24 1.80 -23.62 23.66
CA ALA A 24 1.28 -23.25 24.97
C ALA A 24 -0.25 -23.39 25.05
N VAL A 25 -0.96 -22.99 24.00
CA VAL A 25 -2.42 -23.15 23.89
C VAL A 25 -2.81 -24.63 23.86
N ASP A 26 -2.11 -25.47 23.10
CA ASP A 26 -2.35 -26.91 23.05
C ASP A 26 -2.14 -27.58 24.43
N LEU A 27 -1.19 -27.07 25.21
CA LEU A 27 -0.93 -27.51 26.59
C LEU A 27 -1.82 -26.82 27.65
N GLY A 28 -2.72 -25.92 27.25
CA GLY A 28 -3.64 -25.23 28.17
C GLY A 28 -2.97 -24.19 29.08
N VAL A 29 -1.82 -23.64 28.67
CA VAL A 29 -1.04 -22.64 29.42
C VAL A 29 -1.36 -21.22 28.90
N PRO A 30 -1.93 -20.31 29.72
CA PRO A 30 -2.12 -18.91 29.38
C PRO A 30 -0.81 -18.21 28.99
N THR A 31 -0.87 -17.37 27.96
CA THR A 31 0.30 -16.72 27.36
C THR A 31 0.29 -15.20 27.52
N LEU A 32 1.46 -14.63 27.75
CA LEU A 32 1.73 -13.20 27.74
C LEU A 32 2.72 -12.89 26.62
N SER A 33 2.31 -12.06 25.69
CA SER A 33 3.13 -11.57 24.57
C SER A 33 3.63 -10.15 24.83
N ILE A 34 4.80 -9.81 24.32
CA ILE A 34 5.36 -8.45 24.38
C ILE A 34 5.50 -7.89 22.97
N TYR A 35 5.37 -6.57 22.84
CA TYR A 35 5.52 -5.89 21.55
C TYR A 35 6.05 -4.47 21.70
N THR A 36 6.67 -3.94 20.66
CA THR A 36 6.97 -2.52 20.51
C THR A 36 5.95 -1.84 19.59
N ASP A 37 5.96 -0.51 19.48
CA ASP A 37 5.03 0.18 18.57
C ASP A 37 5.12 -0.32 17.12
N ALA A 38 6.32 -0.74 16.67
CA ALA A 38 6.56 -1.28 15.33
C ALA A 38 5.86 -2.63 15.08
N ASP A 39 5.57 -3.39 16.14
CA ASP A 39 4.92 -4.71 16.07
C ASP A 39 3.50 -4.68 16.64
N SER A 40 2.93 -3.50 16.89
CA SER A 40 1.62 -3.33 17.53
C SER A 40 0.46 -3.99 16.78
N SER A 41 0.60 -4.21 15.47
CA SER A 41 -0.37 -4.91 14.63
C SER A 41 0.03 -6.35 14.28
N ALA A 42 1.12 -6.88 14.83
CA ALA A 42 1.61 -8.22 14.50
C ALA A 42 0.75 -9.33 15.16
N PRO A 43 0.56 -10.49 14.52
CA PRO A 43 -0.35 -11.52 15.03
C PRO A 43 -0.03 -12.11 16.39
N HIS A 44 1.23 -12.10 16.83
CA HIS A 44 1.57 -12.59 18.18
C HIS A 44 1.01 -11.68 19.29
N VAL A 45 0.63 -10.44 18.98
CA VAL A 45 0.02 -9.50 19.94
C VAL A 45 -1.41 -9.90 20.29
N PHE A 46 -2.19 -10.33 19.30
CA PHE A 46 -3.62 -10.62 19.46
C PHE A 46 -3.95 -12.12 19.56
N ARG A 47 -3.01 -13.02 19.27
CA ARG A 47 -3.20 -14.47 19.52
C ARG A 47 -2.81 -14.93 20.92
N ALA A 48 -2.09 -14.11 21.68
CA ALA A 48 -1.78 -14.40 23.08
C ALA A 48 -3.00 -14.17 23.99
N THR A 49 -2.98 -14.74 25.19
CA THR A 49 -4.04 -14.49 26.19
C THR A 49 -4.02 -13.03 26.68
N GLU A 50 -2.82 -12.47 26.80
CA GLU A 50 -2.56 -11.09 27.21
C GLU A 50 -1.37 -10.55 26.41
N SER A 51 -1.32 -9.24 26.16
CA SER A 51 -0.18 -8.59 25.53
C SER A 51 0.16 -7.25 26.16
N VAL A 52 1.44 -6.89 26.16
CA VAL A 52 1.95 -5.67 26.81
C VAL A 52 2.94 -4.95 25.89
N LEU A 53 2.74 -3.64 25.73
CA LEU A 53 3.69 -2.75 25.06
C LEU A 53 4.95 -2.59 25.94
N VAL A 54 6.11 -2.83 25.34
CA VAL A 54 7.42 -2.65 25.98
C VAL A 54 8.27 -1.66 25.18
N PRO A 55 9.19 -0.91 25.83
CA PRO A 55 10.08 0.00 25.12
C PRO A 55 11.07 -0.73 24.20
N SER A 56 11.48 -1.95 24.57
CA SER A 56 12.43 -2.77 23.82
C SER A 56 12.31 -4.25 24.21
N TYR A 57 12.59 -5.16 23.25
CA TYR A 57 12.65 -6.61 23.49
C TYR A 57 13.86 -7.05 24.34
N ILE A 58 14.86 -6.18 24.53
CA ILE A 58 16.08 -6.47 25.30
C ILE A 58 16.15 -5.77 26.66
N ASP A 59 15.10 -5.06 27.06
CA ASP A 59 15.04 -4.36 28.36
C ASP A 59 14.74 -5.34 29.50
N GLN A 60 15.79 -5.94 30.03
CA GLN A 60 15.70 -7.01 31.02
C GLN A 60 14.96 -6.59 32.30
N ASP A 61 15.24 -5.40 32.84
CA ASP A 61 14.70 -4.98 34.14
C ASP A 61 13.20 -4.72 34.02
N HIS A 62 12.79 -4.03 32.94
CA HIS A 62 11.39 -3.81 32.65
C HIS A 62 10.62 -5.13 32.46
N LEU A 63 11.21 -6.11 31.76
CA LEU A 63 10.58 -7.42 31.56
C LEU A 63 10.38 -8.19 32.87
N ILE A 64 11.35 -8.12 33.79
CA ILE A 64 11.25 -8.79 35.09
C ILE A 64 10.18 -8.14 35.98
N ASP A 65 10.12 -6.82 36.02
CA ASP A 65 9.10 -6.12 36.81
C ASP A 65 7.70 -6.36 36.25
N MET A 66 7.55 -6.33 34.93
CA MET A 66 6.32 -6.71 34.24
C MET A 66 5.89 -8.15 34.56
N CYS A 67 6.83 -9.10 34.59
CA CYS A 67 6.52 -10.48 34.97
C CYS A 67 5.88 -10.58 36.37
N LYS A 68 6.41 -9.82 37.34
CA LYS A 68 5.88 -9.78 38.71
C LYS A 68 4.47 -9.16 38.73
N GLU A 69 4.27 -8.04 38.05
CA GLU A 69 2.97 -7.36 37.97
C GLU A 69 1.88 -8.23 37.34
N ARG A 70 2.25 -9.03 36.34
CA ARG A 70 1.31 -9.86 35.56
C ARG A 70 1.21 -11.32 36.02
N ASN A 71 1.85 -11.68 37.13
CA ASN A 71 1.89 -13.04 37.68
C ASN A 71 2.39 -14.08 36.66
N VAL A 72 3.45 -13.74 35.93
CA VAL A 72 4.15 -14.68 35.04
C VAL A 72 4.96 -15.67 35.88
N THR A 73 4.89 -16.95 35.54
CA THR A 73 5.62 -18.02 36.26
C THR A 73 6.66 -18.71 35.39
N MET A 74 6.60 -18.55 34.06
CA MET A 74 7.55 -19.14 33.12
C MET A 74 7.94 -18.13 32.04
N VAL A 75 9.19 -18.17 31.56
CA VAL A 75 9.68 -17.37 30.43
C VAL A 75 10.24 -18.29 29.37
N HIS A 76 9.70 -18.21 28.16
CA HIS A 76 10.29 -18.80 26.96
C HIS A 76 10.95 -17.71 26.12
N PRO A 77 12.27 -17.81 25.85
CA PRO A 77 12.96 -16.74 25.14
C PRO A 77 12.98 -16.88 23.61
N GLY A 78 12.42 -17.95 23.03
CA GLY A 78 12.62 -18.31 21.63
C GLY A 78 14.11 -18.37 21.24
N TYR A 79 14.46 -17.69 20.14
CA TYR A 79 15.83 -17.48 19.67
C TYR A 79 16.10 -16.01 19.35
N GLY A 80 17.37 -15.62 19.28
CA GLY A 80 17.75 -14.20 19.20
C GLY A 80 17.45 -13.46 20.50
N PHE A 81 17.51 -12.13 20.48
CA PHE A 81 17.27 -11.26 21.64
C PHE A 81 18.00 -11.75 22.92
N LEU A 82 17.24 -12.12 23.95
CA LEU A 82 17.75 -12.50 25.27
C LEU A 82 17.90 -14.03 25.45
N SER A 83 17.72 -14.84 24.40
CA SER A 83 17.72 -16.31 24.49
C SER A 83 19.03 -16.93 24.94
N GLU A 84 20.17 -16.32 24.63
CA GLU A 84 21.51 -16.76 25.06
C GLU A 84 22.16 -15.74 26.00
N ASN A 85 21.35 -14.95 26.72
CA ASN A 85 21.84 -13.95 27.67
C ASN A 85 21.90 -14.53 29.10
N GLU A 86 23.12 -14.79 29.60
CA GLU A 86 23.37 -15.31 30.96
C GLU A 86 22.67 -14.46 32.03
N ASP A 87 22.84 -13.15 31.96
CA ASP A 87 22.34 -12.21 32.99
C ASP A 87 20.81 -12.22 33.05
N PHE A 88 20.14 -12.27 31.90
CA PHE A 88 18.68 -12.33 31.85
C PHE A 88 18.15 -13.67 32.39
N ALA A 89 18.72 -14.79 31.96
CA ALA A 89 18.34 -16.11 32.47
C ALA A 89 18.50 -16.18 34.00
N ARG A 90 19.58 -15.57 34.54
CA ARG A 90 19.82 -15.46 35.98
C ARG A 90 18.78 -14.59 36.68
N LYS A 91 18.49 -13.40 36.14
CA LYS A 91 17.44 -12.49 36.68
C LYS A 91 16.06 -13.15 36.71
N VAL A 92 15.70 -13.92 35.69
CA VAL A 92 14.44 -14.68 35.64
C VAL A 92 14.40 -15.68 36.80
N GLN A 93 15.46 -16.46 37.00
CA GLN A 93 15.54 -17.45 38.07
C GLN A 93 15.56 -16.81 39.47
N ASP A 94 16.31 -15.72 39.65
CA ASP A 94 16.38 -14.97 40.92
C ASP A 94 15.04 -14.33 41.29
N ALA A 95 14.19 -14.02 40.30
CA ALA A 95 12.83 -13.55 40.49
C ALA A 95 11.82 -14.68 40.82
N GLY A 96 12.27 -15.94 40.94
CA GLY A 96 11.43 -17.10 41.19
C GLY A 96 10.60 -17.55 39.98
N ILE A 97 10.99 -17.14 38.78
CA ILE A 97 10.32 -17.45 37.52
C ILE A 97 11.08 -18.57 36.80
N ILE A 98 10.37 -19.51 36.19
CA ILE A 98 10.98 -20.67 35.52
C ILE A 98 11.52 -20.24 34.14
N TRP A 99 12.83 -20.37 33.96
CA TRP A 99 13.48 -20.17 32.67
C TRP A 99 13.38 -21.43 31.80
N LEU A 100 12.69 -21.34 30.66
CA LEU A 100 12.51 -22.45 29.72
C LEU A 100 13.70 -22.53 28.74
N GLY A 101 14.88 -22.85 29.27
CA GLY A 101 16.13 -22.95 28.52
C GLY A 101 17.26 -23.54 29.37
N PRO A 102 18.50 -23.55 28.86
CA PRO A 102 19.68 -23.97 29.63
C PRO A 102 19.90 -23.09 30.85
N THR A 103 20.63 -23.58 31.84
CA THR A 103 20.98 -22.77 33.03
C THR A 103 21.91 -21.61 32.65
N PRO A 104 21.93 -20.50 33.42
CA PRO A 104 22.86 -19.39 33.17
C PRO A 104 24.33 -19.86 33.07
N GLU A 105 24.72 -20.81 33.91
CA GLU A 105 26.06 -21.41 33.90
C GLU A 105 26.35 -22.17 32.58
N GLN A 106 25.36 -22.89 32.06
CA GLN A 106 25.47 -23.59 30.78
C GLN A 106 25.59 -22.60 29.62
N ILE A 107 24.74 -21.56 29.59
CA ILE A 107 24.77 -20.49 28.59
C ILE A 107 26.16 -19.85 28.56
N LYS A 108 26.70 -19.47 29.73
CA LYS A 108 28.04 -18.88 29.83
C LYS A 108 29.13 -19.79 29.32
N SER A 109 29.16 -21.03 29.82
CA SER A 109 30.25 -21.98 29.53
C SER A 109 30.34 -22.34 28.05
N MET A 110 29.22 -22.23 27.32
CA MET A 110 29.14 -22.56 25.90
C MET A 110 29.14 -21.31 25.00
N GLY A 111 28.83 -20.12 25.54
CA GLY A 111 28.94 -18.85 24.81
C GLY A 111 30.38 -18.33 24.69
N LEU A 112 31.28 -18.71 25.59
CA LEU A 112 32.71 -18.37 25.52
C LEU A 112 33.47 -19.38 24.66
N LYS A 113 33.92 -18.99 23.46
CA LYS A 113 34.58 -19.87 22.46
C LYS A 113 35.68 -20.78 23.03
N HIS A 114 36.53 -20.26 23.91
CA HIS A 114 37.63 -21.02 24.50
C HIS A 114 37.15 -22.03 25.57
N GLU A 115 36.14 -21.68 26.36
CA GLU A 115 35.53 -22.59 27.34
C GLU A 115 34.74 -23.70 26.64
N ALA A 116 33.92 -23.34 25.64
CA ALA A 116 33.16 -24.27 24.82
C ALA A 116 34.08 -25.31 24.15
N ARG A 117 35.20 -24.84 23.57
CA ARG A 117 36.23 -25.71 22.99
C ARG A 117 36.88 -26.62 24.02
N ALA A 118 37.21 -26.12 25.21
CA ALA A 118 37.78 -26.94 26.28
C ALA A 118 36.80 -28.04 26.75
N ARG A 119 35.50 -27.72 26.82
CA ARG A 119 34.44 -28.70 27.12
C ARG A 119 34.28 -29.74 26.02
N ALA A 120 34.32 -29.33 24.74
CA ALA A 120 34.30 -30.24 23.60
C ALA A 120 35.48 -31.24 23.65
N VAL A 121 36.70 -30.75 23.90
CA VAL A 121 37.88 -31.62 24.07
C VAL A 121 37.72 -32.56 25.27
N ALA A 122 37.22 -32.06 26.41
CA ALA A 122 36.99 -32.88 27.60
C ALA A 122 35.92 -33.96 27.41
N ALA A 123 34.95 -33.73 26.52
CA ALA A 123 33.89 -34.67 26.14
C ALA A 123 34.28 -35.63 25.00
N ASP A 124 35.55 -35.61 24.58
CA ASP A 124 36.06 -36.38 23.44
C ASP A 124 35.27 -36.08 22.15
N VAL A 125 35.02 -34.78 21.91
CA VAL A 125 34.47 -34.25 20.67
C VAL A 125 35.61 -33.66 19.83
N PRO A 126 35.78 -34.07 18.56
CA PRO A 126 36.80 -33.52 17.69
C PRO A 126 36.66 -32.00 17.55
N VAL A 127 37.77 -31.25 17.67
CA VAL A 127 37.82 -29.80 17.47
C VAL A 127 38.79 -29.47 16.34
N LEU A 128 38.56 -28.36 15.64
CA LEU A 128 39.45 -27.93 14.54
C LEU A 128 40.89 -27.76 15.04
N PRO A 129 41.89 -28.36 14.35
CA PRO A 129 43.29 -28.11 14.66
C PRO A 129 43.59 -26.62 14.58
N GLY A 130 44.19 -26.07 15.63
CA GLY A 130 44.48 -24.65 15.72
C GLY A 130 45.54 -24.34 16.77
N SER A 131 45.85 -23.05 16.86
CA SER A 131 46.83 -22.49 17.79
C SER A 131 46.18 -21.69 18.89
N GLU A 132 46.92 -21.47 19.97
CA GLU A 132 46.64 -20.36 20.89
C GLU A 132 46.90 -19.02 20.20
N LEU A 133 46.64 -17.91 20.89
CA LEU A 133 46.94 -16.59 20.37
C LEU A 133 48.42 -16.44 20.04
N VAL A 134 48.70 -16.04 18.81
CA VAL A 134 50.04 -15.74 18.30
C VAL A 134 50.18 -14.22 18.14
N SER A 135 51.32 -13.70 18.58
CA SER A 135 51.61 -12.26 18.59
C SER A 135 52.65 -11.83 17.54
N THR A 136 53.29 -12.79 16.86
CA THR A 136 54.27 -12.54 15.80
C THR A 136 53.94 -13.37 14.57
N VAL A 137 54.37 -12.89 13.40
CA VAL A 137 54.17 -13.60 12.14
C VAL A 137 54.93 -14.93 12.15
N GLU A 138 56.13 -14.97 12.71
CA GLU A 138 56.93 -16.21 12.83
C GLU A 138 56.21 -17.28 13.65
N ALA A 139 55.58 -16.90 14.78
CA ALA A 139 54.78 -17.83 15.57
C ALA A 139 53.54 -18.31 14.81
N ALA A 140 52.90 -17.45 14.01
CA ALA A 140 51.79 -17.86 13.14
C ALA A 140 52.23 -18.86 12.06
N LEU A 141 53.42 -18.70 11.48
CA LEU A 141 53.98 -19.62 10.49
C LEU A 141 54.30 -20.98 11.11
N GLU A 142 54.95 -21.01 12.28
CA GLU A 142 55.24 -22.26 13.00
C GLU A 142 53.95 -23.02 13.34
N GLN A 143 52.90 -22.30 13.76
CA GLN A 143 51.59 -22.89 14.00
C GLN A 143 50.91 -23.37 12.71
N ALA A 144 51.04 -22.62 11.61
CA ALA A 144 50.49 -23.00 10.32
C ALA A 144 51.17 -24.26 9.75
N ASP A 145 52.48 -24.44 9.95
CA ASP A 145 53.19 -25.67 9.59
C ASP A 145 52.70 -26.88 10.40
N ARG A 146 52.39 -26.68 11.69
CA ARG A 146 51.81 -27.73 12.55
C ARG A 146 50.37 -28.09 12.15
N VAL A 147 49.56 -27.09 11.78
CA VAL A 147 48.15 -27.26 11.38
C VAL A 147 48.03 -27.79 9.94
N GLY A 148 48.95 -27.38 9.06
CA GLY A 148 48.98 -27.65 7.63
C GLY A 148 48.06 -26.75 6.81
N TYR A 149 48.59 -26.18 5.73
CA TYR A 149 47.84 -25.35 4.78
C TYR A 149 46.71 -26.11 4.05
N PRO A 150 45.65 -25.43 3.57
CA PRO A 150 45.35 -24.02 3.84
C PRO A 150 44.92 -23.81 5.30
N VAL A 151 45.24 -22.63 5.83
CA VAL A 151 44.88 -22.19 7.18
C VAL A 151 44.07 -20.90 7.11
N ILE A 152 43.31 -20.62 8.17
CA ILE A 152 42.62 -19.36 8.36
C ILE A 152 43.24 -18.63 9.54
N LEU A 153 43.70 -17.40 9.30
CA LEU A 153 44.14 -16.49 10.35
C LEU A 153 42.91 -15.71 10.85
N LYS A 154 42.62 -15.76 12.15
CA LYS A 154 41.44 -15.12 12.76
C LYS A 154 41.83 -14.20 13.91
N ALA A 155 41.15 -13.06 14.01
CA ALA A 155 41.20 -12.16 15.16
C ALA A 155 40.45 -12.74 16.38
N THR A 156 40.95 -12.48 17.60
CA THR A 156 40.36 -12.97 18.87
C THR A 156 38.91 -12.50 19.08
N GLY A 157 38.56 -11.33 18.54
CA GLY A 157 37.23 -10.72 18.66
C GLY A 157 36.34 -10.83 17.41
N GLY A 158 36.81 -11.48 16.33
CA GLY A 158 36.10 -11.55 15.06
C GLY A 158 34.86 -12.44 15.10
N GLY A 159 33.69 -11.86 14.79
CA GLY A 159 32.43 -12.55 14.51
C GLY A 159 31.92 -12.21 13.10
N GLY A 160 31.15 -13.11 12.47
CA GLY A 160 30.48 -12.85 11.19
C GLY A 160 31.39 -12.62 9.98
N GLY A 161 32.56 -13.26 9.92
CA GLY A 161 33.47 -13.13 8.76
C GLY A 161 34.44 -11.95 8.77
N MET A 162 34.34 -11.02 9.73
CA MET A 162 35.25 -9.87 9.84
C MET A 162 36.52 -10.22 10.62
N GLY A 163 37.69 -9.76 10.16
CA GLY A 163 38.96 -10.01 10.84
C GLY A 163 39.52 -11.42 10.63
N MET A 164 39.27 -12.02 9.45
CA MET A 164 39.86 -13.31 9.07
C MET A 164 40.43 -13.29 7.66
N SER A 165 41.47 -14.07 7.42
CA SER A 165 42.12 -14.22 6.12
C SER A 165 42.46 -15.67 5.87
N ILE A 166 42.08 -16.18 4.70
CA ILE A 166 42.44 -17.54 4.26
C ILE A 166 43.83 -17.46 3.63
N CYS A 167 44.73 -18.32 4.09
CA CYS A 167 46.10 -18.39 3.61
C CYS A 167 46.36 -19.79 3.07
N TRP A 168 46.67 -19.89 1.79
CA TRP A 168 47.00 -21.14 1.10
C TRP A 168 48.49 -21.47 1.19
N SER A 169 49.32 -20.51 1.58
CA SER A 169 50.78 -20.64 1.67
C SER A 169 51.39 -19.75 2.76
N GLU A 170 52.68 -19.98 3.06
CA GLU A 170 53.48 -19.14 3.97
C GLU A 170 53.49 -17.67 3.55
N ASP A 171 53.67 -17.40 2.25
CA ASP A 171 53.73 -16.04 1.70
C ASP A 171 52.42 -15.27 1.88
N GLU A 172 51.28 -15.95 1.69
CA GLU A 172 49.97 -15.36 1.93
C GLU A 172 49.73 -15.08 3.42
N LEU A 173 50.17 -15.99 4.31
CA LEU A 173 50.06 -15.79 5.74
C LEU A 173 50.91 -14.59 6.21
N ARG A 174 52.14 -14.43 5.69
CA ARG A 174 52.96 -13.24 5.98
C ARG A 174 52.29 -11.94 5.56
N LYS A 175 51.66 -11.92 4.38
CA LYS A 175 50.96 -10.72 3.86
C LYS A 175 49.71 -10.41 4.67
N ALA A 176 48.95 -11.44 5.04
CA ALA A 176 47.69 -11.29 5.77
C ALA A 176 47.86 -10.99 7.27
N PHE A 177 49.01 -11.34 7.86
CA PHE A 177 49.23 -11.19 9.31
C PHE A 177 49.08 -9.75 9.78
N LYS A 178 49.81 -8.81 9.15
CA LYS A 178 49.80 -7.41 9.55
C LYS A 178 48.42 -6.77 9.41
N SER A 179 47.76 -6.97 8.25
CA SER A 179 46.43 -6.41 8.01
C SER A 179 45.38 -6.98 8.97
N THR A 180 45.48 -8.25 9.34
CA THR A 180 44.55 -8.90 10.28
C THR A 180 44.75 -8.41 11.72
N VAL A 181 46.01 -8.21 12.15
CA VAL A 181 46.33 -7.62 13.46
C VAL A 181 45.86 -6.18 13.55
N ASP A 182 46.16 -5.36 12.53
CA ASP A 182 45.75 -3.95 12.46
C ASP A 182 44.21 -3.82 12.50
N LEU A 183 43.51 -4.70 11.77
CA LEU A 183 42.06 -4.79 11.77
C LEU A 183 41.49 -5.23 13.13
N SER A 184 42.12 -6.22 13.78
CA SER A 184 41.72 -6.69 15.11
C SER A 184 41.86 -5.58 16.17
N GLN A 185 42.94 -4.82 16.10
CA GLN A 185 43.21 -3.75 17.05
C GLN A 185 42.26 -2.56 16.86
N THR A 186 41.88 -2.27 15.61
CA THR A 186 40.92 -1.22 15.27
C THR A 186 39.49 -1.61 15.67
N LEU A 187 39.08 -2.85 15.42
CA LEU A 187 37.69 -3.30 15.64
C LEU A 187 37.42 -3.76 17.07
N PHE A 188 38.39 -4.36 17.75
CA PHE A 188 38.15 -5.09 19.01
C PHE A 188 39.03 -4.62 20.17
N SER A 189 39.83 -3.55 19.99
CA SER A 189 40.78 -3.04 21.00
C SER A 189 41.74 -4.11 21.55
N ASN A 190 41.93 -5.21 20.80
CA ASN A 190 42.75 -6.36 21.14
C ASN A 190 43.43 -6.89 19.86
N GLY A 191 44.77 -6.96 19.85
CA GLY A 191 45.57 -7.34 18.69
C GLY A 191 45.87 -8.84 18.55
N GLY A 192 45.29 -9.69 19.41
CA GLY A 192 45.53 -11.14 19.34
C GLY A 192 44.93 -11.77 18.08
N VAL A 193 45.71 -12.60 17.39
CA VAL A 193 45.27 -13.43 16.26
C VAL A 193 45.62 -14.90 16.52
N PHE A 194 44.93 -15.84 15.90
CA PHE A 194 45.23 -17.27 15.97
C PHE A 194 45.06 -17.93 14.60
N VAL A 195 45.77 -19.03 14.40
CA VAL A 195 45.72 -19.85 13.18
C VAL A 195 44.88 -21.09 13.43
N GLU A 196 43.93 -21.37 12.54
CA GLU A 196 43.11 -22.59 12.52
C GLU A 196 43.16 -23.27 11.16
N LYS A 197 42.86 -24.57 11.14
CA LYS A 197 42.71 -25.30 9.88
C LYS A 197 41.56 -24.70 9.09
N TYR A 198 41.79 -24.48 7.79
CA TYR A 198 40.74 -24.09 6.86
C TYR A 198 40.23 -25.32 6.10
N ILE A 199 38.91 -25.51 6.08
CA ILE A 199 38.25 -26.59 5.33
C ILE A 199 37.63 -25.97 4.05
N PRO A 200 38.20 -26.20 2.86
CA PRO A 200 37.73 -25.56 1.62
C PRO A 200 36.33 -25.99 1.19
N LYS A 201 36.00 -27.27 1.38
CA LYS A 201 34.69 -27.87 1.09
C LYS A 201 34.01 -28.28 2.40
N ALA A 202 33.65 -27.29 3.20
CA ALA A 202 32.96 -27.53 4.46
C ALA A 202 31.46 -27.67 4.22
N ARG A 203 30.86 -28.64 4.91
CA ARG A 203 29.43 -28.70 5.20
C ARG A 203 29.19 -28.22 6.63
N HIS A 204 28.02 -27.65 6.86
CA HIS A 204 27.52 -27.32 8.18
C HIS A 204 26.42 -28.32 8.54
N ILE A 205 26.74 -29.26 9.42
CA ILE A 205 25.79 -30.29 9.88
C ILE A 205 25.69 -30.18 11.39
N GLU A 206 24.47 -30.16 11.89
CA GLU A 206 24.20 -29.90 13.30
C GLU A 206 23.28 -30.96 13.90
N VAL A 207 23.42 -31.22 15.21
CA VAL A 207 22.65 -32.25 15.92
C VAL A 207 21.72 -31.60 16.94
N GLN A 208 20.42 -31.86 16.81
CA GLN A 208 19.43 -31.47 17.80
C GLN A 208 19.59 -32.31 19.06
N VAL A 209 19.71 -31.66 20.21
CA VAL A 209 19.69 -32.33 21.52
C VAL A 209 18.57 -31.79 22.40
N PHE A 210 18.14 -32.62 23.36
CA PHE A 210 17.27 -32.20 24.44
C PHE A 210 17.74 -32.84 25.75
N GLY A 211 17.98 -32.02 26.77
CA GLY A 211 18.46 -32.47 28.08
C GLY A 211 17.49 -32.19 29.21
N ASP A 212 17.48 -33.04 30.23
CA ASP A 212 16.62 -32.90 31.41
C ASP A 212 17.19 -31.94 32.49
N GLY A 213 18.44 -31.48 32.33
CA GLY A 213 19.16 -30.70 33.34
C GLY A 213 19.66 -31.51 34.53
N LYS A 214 19.49 -32.83 34.53
CA LYS A 214 19.87 -33.79 35.59
C LYS A 214 20.94 -34.79 35.10
N GLY A 215 21.42 -34.62 33.88
CA GLY A 215 22.51 -35.41 33.29
C GLY A 215 22.07 -36.38 32.20
N THR A 216 20.77 -36.50 31.91
CA THR A 216 20.28 -37.32 30.78
C THR A 216 20.05 -36.42 29.57
N VAL A 217 20.59 -36.82 28.42
CA VAL A 217 20.41 -36.10 27.16
C VAL A 217 20.03 -37.09 26.06
N ILE A 218 19.10 -36.67 25.21
CA ILE A 218 18.76 -37.36 23.96
C ILE A 218 19.15 -36.51 22.76
N HIS A 219 19.38 -37.14 21.61
CA HIS A 219 19.44 -36.45 20.33
C HIS A 219 18.18 -36.72 19.50
N CYS A 220 17.73 -35.71 18.77
CA CYS A 220 16.62 -35.81 17.80
C CYS A 220 17.17 -35.81 16.37
N GLY A 221 18.32 -36.45 16.16
CA GLY A 221 19.04 -36.52 14.89
C GLY A 221 19.63 -35.20 14.41
N GLU A 222 20.09 -35.23 13.17
CA GLU A 222 20.89 -34.18 12.54
C GLU A 222 20.14 -33.40 11.45
N ARG A 223 20.65 -32.20 11.14
CA ARG A 223 20.19 -31.31 10.07
C ARG A 223 21.36 -30.88 9.20
N GLU A 224 21.12 -30.79 7.90
CA GLU A 224 22.02 -30.16 6.94
C GLU A 224 21.67 -28.68 6.83
N CYS A 225 22.64 -27.83 7.16
CA CYS A 225 22.49 -26.37 7.13
C CYS A 225 23.53 -25.72 6.22
N SER A 226 24.16 -26.48 5.30
CA SER A 226 25.21 -25.96 4.42
C SER A 226 24.76 -24.89 3.44
N VAL A 227 23.46 -24.79 3.13
CA VAL A 227 22.96 -23.81 2.16
C VAL A 227 22.83 -22.44 2.85
N GLN A 228 23.97 -21.74 2.86
CA GLN A 228 24.16 -20.46 3.55
C GLN A 228 24.71 -19.41 2.60
N ARG A 229 24.34 -18.15 2.86
CA ARG A 229 24.86 -16.97 2.17
C ARG A 229 25.55 -16.08 3.19
N ARG A 230 26.83 -15.75 3.02
CA ARG A 230 27.59 -14.92 3.98
C ARG A 230 27.38 -15.38 5.45
N GLN A 231 27.35 -16.71 5.68
CA GLN A 231 27.10 -17.36 6.98
C GLN A 231 25.66 -17.24 7.53
N GLN A 232 24.69 -16.83 6.71
CA GLN A 232 23.26 -16.81 7.04
C GLN A 232 22.59 -18.02 6.38
N LYS A 233 21.94 -18.88 7.18
CA LYS A 233 21.25 -20.08 6.69
C LYS A 233 19.97 -19.68 5.91
N VAL A 234 19.74 -20.33 4.76
CA VAL A 234 18.63 -20.00 3.83
C VAL A 234 17.71 -21.21 3.59
N LEU A 235 18.32 -22.38 3.41
CA LEU A 235 17.65 -23.67 3.24
C LEU A 235 18.27 -24.69 4.19
N GLU A 236 17.42 -25.46 4.87
CA GLU A 236 17.83 -26.51 5.79
C GLU A 236 17.05 -27.78 5.51
N GLU A 237 17.67 -28.94 5.73
CA GLU A 237 17.00 -30.22 5.51
C GLU A 237 17.35 -31.27 6.56
N ALA A 238 16.41 -32.17 6.82
CA ALA A 238 16.59 -33.29 7.74
C ALA A 238 15.98 -34.56 7.15
N PRO A 239 16.68 -35.71 7.19
CA PRO A 239 18.10 -35.89 7.55
C PRO A 239 19.07 -35.23 6.56
N SER A 240 20.37 -35.16 6.88
CA SER A 240 21.35 -34.62 5.93
C SER A 240 21.58 -35.60 4.77
N PRO A 241 21.59 -35.14 3.49
CA PRO A 241 21.87 -35.99 2.34
C PRO A 241 23.30 -36.54 2.36
N PHE A 242 24.24 -35.81 2.99
CA PHE A 242 25.60 -36.29 3.19
C PHE A 242 25.67 -37.41 4.24
N ILE A 243 24.87 -37.31 5.30
CA ILE A 243 24.78 -38.33 6.35
C ILE A 243 24.03 -39.58 5.87
N LEU A 244 23.00 -39.43 5.04
CA LEU A 244 22.34 -40.56 4.38
C LEU A 244 23.33 -41.40 3.56
N ARG A 245 24.34 -40.77 2.95
CA ARG A 245 25.44 -41.45 2.25
C ARG A 245 26.54 -41.99 3.19
N ASN A 246 26.63 -41.45 4.41
CA ASN A 246 27.64 -41.80 5.41
C ASN A 246 27.01 -42.06 6.80
N PRO A 247 26.21 -43.13 6.99
CA PRO A 247 25.44 -43.32 8.23
C PRO A 247 26.30 -43.41 9.50
N GLU A 248 27.48 -44.03 9.41
CA GLU A 248 28.43 -44.17 10.53
C GLU A 248 28.93 -42.81 11.04
N LEU A 249 29.02 -41.80 10.16
CA LEU A 249 29.35 -40.44 10.54
C LEU A 249 28.23 -39.84 11.40
N GLY A 250 26.97 -40.02 11.00
CA GLY A 250 25.81 -39.55 11.76
C GLY A 250 25.75 -40.12 13.18
N GLU A 251 26.02 -41.43 13.33
CA GLU A 251 26.09 -42.08 14.64
C GLU A 251 27.22 -41.49 15.52
N ARG A 252 28.42 -41.30 14.94
CA ARG A 252 29.56 -40.68 15.64
C ARG A 252 29.26 -39.24 16.08
N MET A 253 28.65 -38.44 15.21
CA MET A 253 28.29 -37.05 15.47
C MET A 253 27.21 -36.94 16.56
N CYS A 254 26.15 -37.74 16.46
CA CYS A 254 25.09 -37.76 17.46
C CYS A 254 25.61 -38.20 18.83
N ALA A 255 26.44 -39.25 18.87
CA ALA A 255 27.06 -39.70 20.12
C ALA A 255 27.99 -38.62 20.70
N ALA A 256 28.75 -37.90 19.87
CA ALA A 256 29.61 -36.81 20.33
C ALA A 256 28.80 -35.63 20.91
N ALA A 257 27.69 -35.26 20.26
CA ALA A 257 26.78 -34.23 20.74
C ALA A 257 26.16 -34.60 22.11
N VAL A 258 25.68 -35.84 22.25
CA VAL A 258 25.13 -36.34 23.52
C VAL A 258 26.19 -36.32 24.62
N ARG A 259 27.40 -36.85 24.39
CA ARG A 259 28.49 -36.83 25.40
C ARG A 259 28.83 -35.42 25.89
N LEU A 260 28.91 -34.45 24.97
CA LEU A 260 29.18 -33.06 25.33
C LEU A 260 28.08 -32.49 26.22
N CYS A 261 26.82 -32.73 25.85
CA CYS A 261 25.68 -32.22 26.58
C CYS A 261 25.46 -32.93 27.92
N GLU A 262 25.76 -34.23 28.03
CA GLU A 262 25.76 -34.97 29.31
C GLU A 262 26.85 -34.43 30.25
N LEU A 263 28.06 -34.16 29.75
CA LEU A 263 29.18 -33.61 30.54
C LEU A 263 28.82 -32.29 31.22
N ILE A 264 28.04 -31.44 30.55
CA ILE A 264 27.58 -30.14 31.09
C ILE A 264 26.19 -30.21 31.73
N GLN A 265 25.62 -31.41 31.87
CA GLN A 265 24.26 -31.67 32.37
C GLN A 265 23.20 -30.80 31.70
N TYR A 266 23.30 -30.65 30.37
CA TYR A 266 22.53 -29.70 29.57
C TYR A 266 21.01 -29.79 29.84
N ARG A 267 20.31 -28.65 29.81
CA ARG A 267 18.87 -28.55 30.07
C ARG A 267 18.14 -27.94 28.89
N SER A 268 16.94 -28.45 28.59
CA SER A 268 16.05 -27.97 27.52
C SER A 268 16.60 -28.29 26.12
N ALA A 269 16.11 -27.58 25.10
CA ALA A 269 16.56 -27.72 23.72
C ALA A 269 17.93 -27.05 23.48
N GLY A 270 18.76 -27.67 22.64
CA GLY A 270 20.04 -27.12 22.18
C GLY A 270 20.50 -27.78 20.89
N THR A 271 21.51 -27.19 20.26
CA THR A 271 22.07 -27.75 19.03
C THR A 271 23.58 -27.71 19.07
N VAL A 272 24.21 -28.86 18.83
CA VAL A 272 25.67 -28.97 18.63
C VAL A 272 25.96 -28.86 17.14
N GLU A 273 26.65 -27.81 16.72
CA GLU A 273 27.01 -27.56 15.33
C GLU A 273 28.40 -28.11 14.99
N PHE A 274 28.54 -28.68 13.80
CA PHE A 274 29.79 -29.23 13.30
C PHE A 274 30.12 -28.72 11.89
N LEU A 275 31.41 -28.46 11.67
CA LEU A 275 31.97 -28.38 10.33
C LEU A 275 32.38 -29.78 9.89
N VAL A 276 31.86 -30.22 8.76
CA VAL A 276 32.17 -31.53 8.18
C VAL A 276 32.96 -31.32 6.89
N ASP A 277 34.12 -31.94 6.78
CA ASP A 277 34.89 -31.95 5.55
C ASP A 277 34.26 -32.93 4.57
N ASP A 278 33.66 -32.39 3.52
CA ASP A 278 32.98 -33.14 2.47
C ASP A 278 33.87 -34.21 1.82
N SER A 279 35.19 -33.97 1.76
CA SER A 279 36.14 -34.88 1.10
C SER A 279 36.62 -36.03 1.99
N THR A 280 36.70 -35.80 3.31
CA THR A 280 37.28 -36.78 4.25
C THR A 280 36.24 -37.42 5.17
N ALA A 281 35.03 -36.86 5.24
CA ALA A 281 33.99 -37.21 6.21
C ALA A 281 34.44 -37.06 7.67
N GLU A 282 35.47 -36.24 7.92
CA GLU A 282 35.84 -35.81 9.27
C GLU A 282 34.99 -34.63 9.70
N PHE A 283 34.61 -34.60 10.98
CA PHE A 283 33.78 -33.55 11.56
C PHE A 283 34.48 -32.88 12.73
N TYR A 284 34.19 -31.60 12.93
CA TYR A 284 34.81 -30.78 13.97
C TYR A 284 33.77 -29.89 14.62
N PHE A 285 33.77 -29.86 15.95
CA PHE A 285 32.91 -28.99 16.75
C PHE A 285 33.10 -27.53 16.35
N LEU A 286 31.99 -26.88 16.06
CA LEU A 286 31.91 -25.45 15.76
C LEU A 286 31.45 -24.68 17.00
N GLU A 287 30.23 -24.96 17.45
CA GLU A 287 29.63 -24.36 18.63
C GLU A 287 28.46 -25.19 19.18
N LEU A 288 27.95 -24.81 20.36
CA LEU A 288 26.66 -25.26 20.88
C LEU A 288 25.76 -24.03 20.99
N ASN A 289 24.68 -23.98 20.20
CA ASN A 289 23.65 -22.98 20.45
C ASN A 289 22.80 -23.42 21.64
N SER A 290 22.79 -22.56 22.67
CA SER A 290 22.19 -22.81 23.97
C SER A 290 20.68 -22.48 24.00
N ARG A 291 19.98 -22.84 22.92
CA ARG A 291 18.58 -22.46 22.66
C ARG A 291 17.95 -23.34 21.57
N ILE A 292 16.64 -23.19 21.36
CA ILE A 292 15.97 -23.66 20.15
C ILE A 292 16.46 -22.86 18.93
N GLN A 293 16.49 -23.47 17.75
CA GLN A 293 16.88 -22.84 16.48
C GLN A 293 15.68 -22.65 15.55
N VAL A 294 15.87 -21.83 14.52
CA VAL A 294 14.84 -21.49 13.53
C VAL A 294 14.37 -22.77 12.82
N GLU A 295 15.33 -23.57 12.37
CA GLU A 295 15.23 -24.82 11.61
C GLU A 295 14.77 -26.04 12.42
N HIS A 296 14.32 -25.87 13.67
CA HIS A 296 13.80 -26.99 14.48
C HIS A 296 12.60 -27.70 13.82
N ALA A 297 11.89 -27.02 12.92
CA ALA A 297 10.69 -27.56 12.27
C ALA A 297 11.01 -28.75 11.36
N VAL A 298 12.15 -28.79 10.64
CA VAL A 298 12.50 -29.97 9.83
C VAL A 298 12.73 -31.21 10.70
N THR A 299 13.27 -31.02 11.91
CA THR A 299 13.45 -32.10 12.89
C THR A 299 12.12 -32.66 13.37
N GLU A 300 11.14 -31.79 13.64
CA GLU A 300 9.78 -32.17 14.06
C GLU A 300 9.01 -32.87 12.92
N MET A 301 9.12 -32.36 11.69
CA MET A 301 8.37 -32.90 10.54
C MET A 301 8.73 -34.36 10.23
N VAL A 302 10.01 -34.74 10.32
CA VAL A 302 10.42 -36.14 10.10
C VAL A 302 10.28 -37.02 11.35
N ARG A 303 9.69 -36.51 12.45
CA ARG A 303 9.47 -37.23 13.70
C ARG A 303 8.05 -36.98 14.22
N PRO A 304 7.04 -37.65 13.65
CA PRO A 304 5.65 -37.46 14.05
C PRO A 304 5.45 -37.56 15.56
N GLY A 305 4.82 -36.54 16.15
CA GLY A 305 4.55 -36.45 17.59
C GLY A 305 5.66 -35.79 18.42
N LEU A 306 6.78 -35.37 17.82
CA LEU A 306 7.79 -34.55 18.48
C LEU A 306 7.41 -33.06 18.39
N ASP A 307 7.19 -32.42 19.54
CA ASP A 307 7.09 -30.96 19.68
C ASP A 307 8.19 -30.49 20.64
N LEU A 308 9.26 -29.92 20.11
CA LEU A 308 10.42 -29.46 20.87
C LEU A 308 10.05 -28.32 21.80
N VAL A 309 9.25 -27.35 21.35
CA VAL A 309 8.75 -26.26 22.20
C VAL A 309 7.82 -26.80 23.29
N GLY A 310 6.95 -27.74 22.94
CA GLY A 310 6.10 -28.45 23.89
C GLY A 310 6.92 -29.19 24.95
N LEU A 311 8.04 -29.82 24.58
CA LEU A 311 8.98 -30.43 25.53
C LEU A 311 9.63 -29.39 26.45
N MET A 312 10.01 -28.22 25.95
CA MET A 312 10.54 -27.13 26.77
C MET A 312 9.51 -26.67 27.81
N ILE A 313 8.24 -26.51 27.42
CA ILE A 313 7.14 -26.12 28.31
C ILE A 313 6.86 -27.23 29.34
N ASN A 314 6.76 -28.49 28.91
CA ASN A 314 6.54 -29.63 29.82
C ASN A 314 7.66 -29.81 30.84
N LEU A 315 8.92 -29.59 30.44
CA LEU A 315 10.04 -29.56 31.38
C LEU A 315 9.86 -28.45 32.43
N GLY A 316 9.41 -27.26 32.00
CA GLY A 316 9.06 -26.17 32.92
C GLY A 316 7.94 -26.53 33.90
N LEU A 317 6.84 -27.09 33.40
CA LEU A 317 5.70 -27.53 34.22
C LEU A 317 6.09 -28.59 35.26
N SER A 318 7.10 -29.41 34.97
CA SER A 318 7.60 -30.42 35.92
C SER A 318 8.42 -29.87 37.09
N HIS A 319 8.78 -28.59 37.07
CA HIS A 319 9.45 -27.92 38.21
C HIS A 319 8.47 -27.52 39.32
N ASP A 320 7.16 -27.78 39.18
CA ASP A 320 6.17 -27.58 40.25
C ASP A 320 6.27 -28.69 41.31
N ASP A 321 6.43 -28.32 42.58
CA ASP A 321 6.55 -29.24 43.73
C ASP A 321 5.30 -30.11 43.93
N ASP A 322 4.14 -29.68 43.43
CA ASP A 322 2.87 -30.43 43.47
C ASP A 322 2.67 -31.36 42.24
N SER A 323 3.60 -31.36 41.27
CA SER A 323 3.51 -32.26 40.10
C SER A 323 3.73 -33.71 40.52
N THR A 324 2.68 -34.52 40.41
CA THR A 324 2.75 -35.97 40.73
C THR A 324 3.47 -36.80 39.68
N SER A 325 3.84 -36.21 38.53
CA SER A 325 4.49 -36.90 37.42
C SER A 325 5.85 -36.26 37.11
N PRO A 326 6.96 -37.01 37.18
CA PRO A 326 8.27 -36.50 36.77
C PRO A 326 8.30 -36.25 35.25
N PHE A 327 9.08 -35.26 34.81
CA PHE A 327 9.37 -35.11 33.39
C PHE A 327 10.19 -36.30 32.90
N GLU A 328 9.67 -36.97 31.87
CA GLU A 328 10.34 -38.06 31.19
C GLU A 328 10.76 -37.60 29.80
N LEU A 329 12.04 -37.83 29.46
CA LEU A 329 12.52 -37.60 28.11
C LEU A 329 11.84 -38.57 27.14
N PRO A 330 11.57 -38.14 25.89
CA PRO A 330 11.19 -39.05 24.83
C PRO A 330 12.16 -40.22 24.71
N ASN A 331 11.62 -41.41 24.42
CA ASN A 331 12.45 -42.58 24.20
C ASN A 331 13.40 -42.36 23.00
N GLN A 332 14.71 -42.48 23.23
CA GLN A 332 15.76 -42.23 22.24
C GLN A 332 15.56 -43.03 20.95
N ASP A 333 15.13 -44.29 21.01
CA ASP A 333 14.94 -45.12 19.82
C ASP A 333 13.79 -44.61 18.93
N LYS A 334 12.79 -43.97 19.54
CA LYS A 334 11.65 -43.37 18.81
C LYS A 334 12.00 -42.05 18.13
N VAL A 335 12.90 -41.26 18.71
CA VAL A 335 13.26 -39.92 18.20
C VAL A 335 14.59 -39.89 17.44
N ALA A 336 15.41 -40.94 17.53
CA ALA A 336 16.66 -41.03 16.76
C ALA A 336 16.39 -41.15 15.26
N ARG A 337 15.42 -41.99 14.87
CA ARG A 337 15.20 -42.38 13.47
C ARG A 337 14.21 -41.43 12.77
N PRO A 338 14.62 -40.73 11.70
CA PRO A 338 13.70 -39.96 10.90
C PRO A 338 12.73 -40.89 10.14
N GLN A 339 11.50 -40.43 9.95
CA GLN A 339 10.53 -40.99 9.02
C GLN A 339 10.41 -40.00 7.87
N GLY A 340 10.89 -40.37 6.68
CA GLY A 340 10.91 -39.49 5.50
C GLY A 340 11.98 -38.39 5.55
N HIS A 341 11.75 -37.33 4.78
CA HIS A 341 12.66 -36.19 4.61
C HIS A 341 11.88 -34.88 4.67
N ALA A 342 12.47 -33.84 5.26
CA ALA A 342 11.89 -32.51 5.30
C ALA A 342 12.90 -31.45 4.88
N ILE A 343 12.41 -30.42 4.18
CA ILE A 343 13.20 -29.26 3.75
C ILE A 343 12.46 -28.00 4.18
N GLU A 344 13.16 -27.08 4.83
CA GLU A 344 12.69 -25.74 5.19
C GLU A 344 13.34 -24.70 4.28
N ALA A 345 12.53 -23.76 3.81
CA ALA A 345 12.97 -22.55 3.13
C ALA A 345 12.59 -21.31 3.96
N ARG A 346 13.56 -20.42 4.16
CA ARG A 346 13.35 -19.13 4.83
C ARG A 346 12.98 -18.06 3.82
N ILE A 347 11.74 -17.60 3.89
CA ILE A 347 11.23 -16.56 3.02
C ILE A 347 11.46 -15.21 3.70
N TYR A 348 12.18 -14.32 3.02
CA TYR A 348 12.62 -13.02 3.52
C TYR A 348 12.10 -11.88 2.63
N ALA A 349 11.84 -10.74 3.26
CA ALA A 349 11.63 -9.45 2.60
C ALA A 349 12.98 -8.85 2.19
N GLU A 350 13.60 -9.42 1.16
CA GLU A 350 14.92 -9.02 0.64
C GLU A 350 14.90 -8.99 -0.90
N ILE A 351 15.83 -8.23 -1.50
CA ILE A 351 16.02 -8.16 -2.95
C ILE A 351 17.31 -8.93 -3.34
N PRO A 352 17.21 -10.19 -3.80
CA PRO A 352 18.39 -11.07 -3.96
C PRO A 352 19.49 -10.52 -4.88
N HIS A 353 19.10 -9.94 -6.02
CA HIS A 353 20.04 -9.42 -7.02
C HIS A 353 20.68 -8.07 -6.64
N LEU A 354 20.15 -7.39 -5.61
CA LEU A 354 20.73 -6.17 -5.03
C LEU A 354 21.36 -6.47 -3.67
N GLU A 355 22.21 -7.50 -3.63
CA GLU A 355 22.91 -7.98 -2.43
C GLU A 355 21.99 -8.25 -1.23
N PHE A 356 20.76 -8.70 -1.48
CA PHE A 356 19.78 -9.03 -0.43
C PHE A 356 19.45 -7.84 0.46
N LYS A 357 19.41 -6.64 -0.13
CA LYS A 357 18.94 -5.44 0.57
C LYS A 357 17.55 -5.70 1.18
N PRO A 358 17.32 -5.36 2.47
CA PRO A 358 16.00 -5.48 3.09
C PRO A 358 14.95 -4.65 2.34
N ALA A 359 13.76 -5.20 2.20
CA ALA A 359 12.62 -4.63 1.50
C ALA A 359 11.41 -4.46 2.43
N PRO A 360 11.44 -3.48 3.37
CA PRO A 360 10.29 -3.17 4.20
C PRO A 360 9.13 -2.68 3.33
N GLY A 361 7.90 -2.93 3.76
CA GLY A 361 6.72 -2.52 3.00
C GLY A 361 5.49 -3.34 3.37
N LEU A 362 4.37 -2.98 2.76
CA LEU A 362 3.10 -3.67 2.99
C LEU A 362 2.96 -4.89 2.07
N LEU A 363 2.62 -6.03 2.67
CA LEU A 363 2.10 -7.20 1.98
C LEU A 363 0.61 -7.01 1.66
N GLN A 364 0.31 -6.83 0.38
CA GLN A 364 -1.04 -6.56 -0.14
C GLN A 364 -1.78 -7.84 -0.50
N GLU A 365 -1.03 -8.88 -0.81
CA GLU A 365 -1.55 -10.23 -0.96
C GLU A 365 -0.60 -11.18 -0.26
N VAL A 366 -1.15 -11.99 0.63
CA VAL A 366 -0.49 -13.13 1.24
C VAL A 366 -1.36 -14.34 1.01
N LYS A 367 -0.91 -15.24 0.14
CA LYS A 367 -1.54 -16.53 -0.11
C LYS A 367 -0.48 -17.61 -0.01
N TRP A 368 -0.79 -18.62 0.78
CA TRP A 368 0.04 -19.80 0.96
C TRP A 368 -0.68 -21.04 0.43
N PRO A 369 0.03 -22.04 -0.09
CA PRO A 369 -0.54 -23.34 -0.40
C PRO A 369 -0.93 -24.09 0.89
N GLU A 370 -2.00 -24.86 0.83
CA GLU A 370 -2.46 -25.71 1.94
C GLU A 370 -2.41 -27.18 1.53
N ALA A 371 -1.63 -27.99 2.25
CA ALA A 371 -1.60 -29.44 2.09
C ALA A 371 -1.03 -30.12 3.34
N ASP A 372 -1.40 -31.38 3.61
CA ASP A 372 -0.96 -32.14 4.79
C ASP A 372 0.58 -32.29 4.90
N HIS A 373 1.30 -32.19 3.78
CA HIS A 373 2.75 -32.31 3.72
C HIS A 373 3.48 -30.95 3.83
N ILE A 374 2.73 -29.85 4.02
CA ILE A 374 3.26 -28.49 4.15
C ILE A 374 3.02 -28.04 5.60
N ARG A 375 4.09 -27.54 6.23
CA ARG A 375 4.01 -26.78 7.47
C ARG A 375 4.47 -25.36 7.20
N LEU A 376 3.67 -24.39 7.65
CA LEU A 376 3.97 -22.97 7.52
C LEU A 376 4.05 -22.32 8.91
N ASP A 377 5.23 -21.80 9.24
CA ASP A 377 5.47 -20.99 10.42
C ASP A 377 5.66 -19.53 9.95
N THR A 378 4.61 -18.72 10.01
CA THR A 378 4.62 -17.31 9.59
C THR A 378 3.95 -16.40 10.64
N TRP A 379 4.24 -15.10 10.55
CA TRP A 379 3.58 -14.03 11.31
C TRP A 379 2.90 -13.00 10.41
N VAL A 380 2.79 -13.25 9.10
CA VAL A 380 2.20 -12.28 8.17
C VAL A 380 0.87 -12.76 7.61
N GLU A 381 0.02 -11.79 7.27
CA GLU A 381 -1.22 -11.94 6.50
C GLU A 381 -1.42 -10.72 5.60
N THR A 382 -2.38 -10.78 4.67
CA THR A 382 -2.74 -9.64 3.82
C THR A 382 -3.04 -8.41 4.69
N GLY A 383 -2.33 -7.31 4.43
CA GLY A 383 -2.39 -6.08 5.22
C GLY A 383 -1.26 -5.93 6.25
N THR A 384 -0.38 -6.92 6.40
CA THR A 384 0.79 -6.82 7.29
C THR A 384 1.86 -5.91 6.70
N THR A 385 2.38 -4.98 7.49
CA THR A 385 3.52 -4.13 7.12
C THR A 385 4.80 -4.67 7.73
N ILE A 386 5.76 -5.02 6.88
CA ILE A 386 7.11 -5.43 7.30
C ILE A 386 7.93 -4.16 7.58
N SER A 387 8.40 -4.04 8.82
CA SER A 387 9.22 -2.90 9.25
C SER A 387 10.72 -3.12 8.96
N ALA A 388 11.50 -2.04 8.97
CA ALA A 388 12.95 -2.10 8.85
C ALA A 388 13.69 -2.25 10.20
N PHE A 389 12.97 -2.35 11.32
CA PHE A 389 13.56 -2.28 12.67
C PHE A 389 14.19 -3.60 13.13
N TYR A 390 13.70 -4.72 12.61
CA TYR A 390 14.07 -6.07 13.05
C TYR A 390 14.50 -6.95 11.87
N ASP A 391 14.40 -8.25 12.05
CA ASP A 391 14.67 -9.26 11.03
C ASP A 391 13.59 -9.25 9.91
N PRO A 392 13.99 -9.41 8.63
CA PRO A 392 13.07 -9.37 7.48
C PRO A 392 12.36 -10.71 7.19
N MET A 393 12.43 -11.73 8.06
CA MET A 393 11.81 -13.04 7.78
C MET A 393 10.29 -12.91 7.77
N ILE A 394 9.69 -13.41 6.70
CA ILE A 394 8.23 -13.45 6.47
C ILE A 394 7.67 -14.76 6.99
N ALA A 395 8.31 -15.87 6.61
CA ALA A 395 7.83 -17.21 6.89
C ALA A 395 8.94 -18.24 6.79
N LYS A 396 8.70 -19.38 7.44
CA LYS A 396 9.38 -20.63 7.18
C LYS A 396 8.40 -21.56 6.49
N LEU A 397 8.73 -21.97 5.26
CA LEU A 397 7.94 -22.92 4.49
C LEU A 397 8.64 -24.27 4.54
N ILE A 398 8.02 -25.22 5.21
CA ILE A 398 8.58 -26.55 5.42
C ILE A 398 7.73 -27.56 4.67
N THR A 399 8.38 -28.43 3.91
CA THR A 399 7.71 -29.53 3.21
C THR A 399 8.29 -30.87 3.61
N TYR A 400 7.44 -31.89 3.55
CA TYR A 400 7.76 -33.27 3.91
C TYR A 400 7.57 -34.21 2.72
N GLY A 401 8.45 -35.20 2.58
CA GLY A 401 8.39 -36.27 1.58
C GLY A 401 8.76 -37.63 2.17
N ALA A 402 8.38 -38.72 1.50
CA ALA A 402 8.86 -40.07 1.85
C ALA A 402 10.37 -40.20 1.62
N ASP A 403 10.91 -39.40 0.70
CA ASP A 403 12.33 -39.22 0.42
C ASP A 403 12.64 -37.75 0.11
N ARG A 404 13.92 -37.44 -0.08
CA ARG A 404 14.41 -36.10 -0.37
C ARG A 404 13.86 -35.53 -1.68
N ASP A 405 13.77 -36.35 -2.73
CA ASP A 405 13.31 -35.93 -4.05
C ASP A 405 11.83 -35.52 -4.01
N GLU A 406 11.01 -36.26 -3.26
CA GLU A 406 9.62 -35.89 -3.03
C GLU A 406 9.50 -34.61 -2.19
N ALA A 407 10.31 -34.45 -1.13
CA ALA A 407 10.33 -33.23 -0.33
C ALA A 407 10.77 -32.00 -1.17
N GLN A 408 11.80 -32.12 -1.99
CA GLN A 408 12.27 -31.04 -2.89
C GLN A 408 11.19 -30.66 -3.90
N ARG A 409 10.55 -31.63 -4.57
CA ARG A 409 9.47 -31.33 -5.55
C ARG A 409 8.26 -30.67 -4.89
N ARG A 410 7.94 -31.06 -3.65
CA ARG A 410 6.87 -30.44 -2.85
C ARG A 410 7.25 -29.02 -2.44
N LEU A 411 8.50 -28.78 -2.05
CA LEU A 411 8.99 -27.44 -1.74
C LEU A 411 8.93 -26.53 -2.96
N ASP A 412 9.40 -26.99 -4.11
CA ASP A 412 9.33 -26.25 -5.37
C ASP A 412 7.88 -25.87 -5.70
N ALA A 413 6.96 -26.84 -5.69
CA ALA A 413 5.55 -26.58 -5.92
C ALA A 413 4.98 -25.57 -4.91
N ALA A 414 5.29 -25.73 -3.61
CA ALA A 414 4.79 -24.85 -2.58
C ALA A 414 5.33 -23.41 -2.70
N LEU A 415 6.60 -23.24 -3.09
CA LEU A 415 7.19 -21.93 -3.36
C LEU A 415 6.54 -21.26 -4.59
N GLN A 416 6.29 -22.02 -5.66
CA GLN A 416 5.63 -21.50 -6.87
C GLN A 416 4.14 -21.16 -6.66
N GLU A 417 3.45 -21.89 -5.79
CA GLU A 417 2.03 -21.65 -5.45
C GLU A 417 1.84 -20.53 -4.41
N SER A 418 2.91 -20.13 -3.72
CA SER A 418 2.89 -19.02 -2.76
C SER A 418 2.82 -17.67 -3.48
N SER A 419 1.96 -16.76 -3.00
CA SER A 419 1.82 -15.40 -3.51
C SER A 419 2.07 -14.41 -2.38
N LEU A 420 3.15 -13.64 -2.49
CA LEU A 420 3.55 -12.62 -1.53
C LEU A 420 3.78 -11.31 -2.28
N LEU A 421 2.69 -10.57 -2.48
CA LEU A 421 2.69 -9.39 -3.34
C LEU A 421 2.69 -8.12 -2.51
N GLY A 422 3.45 -7.13 -3.00
CA GLY A 422 3.48 -5.78 -2.48
C GLY A 422 4.90 -5.30 -2.21
N THR A 423 5.63 -5.98 -1.33
CA THR A 423 7.07 -5.78 -1.14
C THR A 423 7.88 -6.89 -1.78
N GLN A 424 9.16 -6.63 -2.03
CA GLN A 424 10.06 -7.60 -2.64
C GLN A 424 10.40 -8.71 -1.67
N THR A 425 10.52 -9.93 -2.20
CA THR A 425 10.87 -11.12 -1.42
C THR A 425 11.94 -11.93 -2.13
N ASN A 426 12.57 -12.85 -1.39
CA ASN A 426 13.49 -13.84 -1.96
C ASN A 426 12.77 -15.06 -2.58
N LEU A 427 11.45 -15.05 -2.74
CA LEU A 427 10.68 -16.23 -3.15
C LEU A 427 11.13 -16.79 -4.52
N ALA A 428 11.27 -15.93 -5.53
CA ALA A 428 11.73 -16.33 -6.86
C ALA A 428 13.20 -16.84 -6.85
N TYR A 429 14.03 -16.32 -5.94
CA TYR A 429 15.39 -16.82 -5.73
C TYR A 429 15.39 -18.21 -5.10
N LEU A 430 14.52 -18.47 -4.13
CA LEU A 430 14.38 -19.81 -3.53
C LEU A 430 13.94 -20.84 -4.57
N VAL A 431 12.97 -20.51 -5.44
CA VAL A 431 12.56 -21.38 -6.56
C VAL A 431 13.74 -21.72 -7.47
N ASP A 432 14.59 -20.74 -7.81
CA ASP A 432 15.76 -20.97 -8.67
C ASP A 432 16.80 -21.88 -7.97
N VAL A 433 17.07 -21.62 -6.69
CA VAL A 433 18.05 -22.39 -5.90
C VAL A 433 17.61 -23.83 -5.68
N VAL A 434 16.34 -24.10 -5.34
CA VAL A 434 15.90 -25.48 -5.05
C VAL A 434 15.86 -26.36 -6.29
N ASN A 435 15.91 -25.78 -7.50
CA ASN A 435 15.88 -26.50 -8.76
C ASN A 435 17.23 -26.59 -9.47
N CYS A 436 18.31 -26.02 -8.90
CA CYS A 436 19.65 -26.15 -9.49
C CYS A 436 20.25 -27.54 -9.23
N ASP A 437 21.16 -27.97 -10.11
CA ASP A 437 21.76 -29.32 -10.07
C ASP A 437 22.50 -29.61 -8.75
N GLU A 438 23.20 -28.62 -8.21
CA GLU A 438 23.94 -28.74 -6.94
C GLU A 438 23.00 -29.01 -5.75
N PHE A 439 21.86 -28.30 -5.68
CA PHE A 439 20.87 -28.55 -4.62
C PHE A 439 20.15 -29.88 -4.83
N VAL A 440 19.71 -30.18 -6.06
CA VAL A 440 18.99 -31.44 -6.38
C VAL A 440 19.86 -32.66 -6.09
N SER A 441 21.16 -32.62 -6.38
CA SER A 441 22.09 -33.71 -6.04
C SER A 441 22.47 -33.79 -4.54
N GLY A 442 22.20 -32.74 -3.76
CA GLY A 442 22.65 -32.60 -2.38
C GLY A 442 24.16 -32.38 -2.26
N ASP A 443 24.81 -31.91 -3.33
CA ASP A 443 26.23 -31.56 -3.37
C ASP A 443 26.45 -30.08 -3.03
N VAL A 444 25.97 -29.69 -1.86
CA VAL A 444 26.04 -28.32 -1.34
C VAL A 444 27.11 -28.19 -0.27
N THR A 445 27.78 -27.03 -0.22
CA THR A 445 28.77 -26.64 0.79
C THR A 445 28.43 -25.27 1.34
N THR A 446 29.06 -24.85 2.44
CA THR A 446 28.84 -23.52 3.05
C THR A 446 29.18 -22.33 2.14
N LYS A 447 29.79 -22.58 0.98
CA LYS A 447 30.13 -21.57 -0.04
C LYS A 447 29.20 -21.58 -1.26
N PHE A 448 28.28 -22.53 -1.33
CA PHE A 448 27.45 -22.76 -2.51
C PHE A 448 26.73 -21.47 -2.97
N LEU A 449 26.03 -20.78 -2.06
CA LEU A 449 25.30 -19.56 -2.41
C LEU A 449 26.20 -18.34 -2.63
N ASP A 450 27.42 -18.31 -2.07
CA ASP A 450 28.34 -17.18 -2.24
C ASP A 450 28.78 -17.02 -3.71
N SER A 451 28.76 -18.11 -4.50
CA SER A 451 29.08 -18.12 -5.92
C SER A 451 27.88 -18.31 -6.85
N TYR A 452 26.67 -18.41 -6.30
CA TYR A 452 25.46 -18.68 -7.09
C TYR A 452 25.01 -17.43 -7.85
N ALA A 453 24.88 -17.54 -9.17
CA ALA A 453 24.56 -16.42 -10.05
C ALA A 453 23.06 -16.33 -10.37
N TYR A 454 22.30 -15.69 -9.49
CA TYR A 454 20.87 -15.45 -9.70
C TYR A 454 20.61 -14.38 -10.77
N ARG A 455 19.65 -14.64 -11.68
CA ARG A 455 19.22 -13.70 -12.73
C ARG A 455 17.73 -13.37 -12.56
N PRO A 456 17.38 -12.16 -12.09
CA PRO A 456 15.99 -11.81 -11.85
C PRO A 456 15.26 -11.50 -13.16
N ASN A 457 13.96 -11.79 -13.21
CA ASN A 457 13.08 -11.40 -14.33
C ASN A 457 12.29 -10.14 -13.95
N CYS A 458 12.95 -8.98 -13.97
CA CYS A 458 12.36 -7.74 -13.48
C CYS A 458 12.91 -6.47 -14.16
N ILE A 459 12.23 -5.36 -13.90
CA ILE A 459 12.66 -3.99 -14.15
C ILE A 459 13.05 -3.36 -12.81
N GLU A 460 14.20 -2.69 -12.79
CA GLU A 460 14.59 -1.76 -11.73
C GLU A 460 14.29 -0.34 -12.18
N VAL A 461 13.53 0.40 -11.37
CA VAL A 461 13.25 1.82 -11.62
C VAL A 461 14.46 2.63 -11.22
N VAL A 462 15.21 3.15 -12.20
CA VAL A 462 16.35 4.05 -11.94
C VAL A 462 15.82 5.43 -11.53
N ASP A 463 14.74 5.87 -12.18
CA ASP A 463 14.06 7.13 -11.90
C ASP A 463 12.58 7.02 -12.28
N GLY A 464 11.68 7.51 -11.43
CA GLY A 464 10.24 7.38 -11.62
C GLY A 464 9.61 8.41 -12.57
N GLY A 465 10.37 9.42 -12.99
CA GLY A 465 9.81 10.60 -13.66
C GLY A 465 9.02 11.47 -12.68
N ILE A 466 8.23 12.42 -13.20
CA ILE A 466 7.45 13.35 -12.34
C ILE A 466 6.27 12.63 -11.68
N SER A 467 5.55 11.82 -12.44
CA SER A 467 4.42 11.05 -11.95
C SER A 467 4.17 9.89 -12.91
N THR A 468 4.66 8.71 -12.55
CA THR A 468 4.45 7.47 -13.30
C THR A 468 3.73 6.46 -12.42
N SER A 469 2.61 5.92 -12.87
CA SER A 469 1.78 5.01 -12.08
C SER A 469 1.35 3.79 -12.89
N VAL A 470 1.07 2.68 -12.21
CA VAL A 470 0.54 1.48 -12.86
C VAL A 470 -0.95 1.66 -13.09
N GLN A 471 -1.41 1.44 -14.31
CA GLN A 471 -2.81 1.55 -14.72
C GLN A 471 -3.19 0.36 -15.59
N ASP A 472 -4.43 -0.09 -15.49
CA ASP A 472 -5.00 -1.19 -16.29
C ASP A 472 -6.37 -0.80 -16.85
N GLY A 473 -6.84 -1.53 -17.88
CA GLY A 473 -8.13 -1.23 -18.49
C GLY A 473 -9.34 -1.63 -17.63
N ARG A 474 -9.10 -2.51 -16.63
CA ARG A 474 -10.14 -3.21 -15.88
C ARG A 474 -10.85 -2.24 -14.93
N PRO A 475 -12.18 -2.31 -14.81
CA PRO A 475 -12.88 -1.49 -13.84
C PRO A 475 -12.57 -1.95 -12.40
N ARG A 476 -12.38 -0.99 -11.50
CA ARG A 476 -12.54 -1.26 -10.06
C ARG A 476 -14.01 -1.43 -9.71
N LEU A 477 -14.32 -2.47 -8.95
CA LEU A 477 -15.66 -2.94 -8.57
C LEU A 477 -16.60 -3.06 -9.79
N PRO A 478 -17.00 -4.28 -10.19
CA PRO A 478 -17.88 -4.48 -11.35
C PRO A 478 -19.20 -3.71 -11.33
N SER A 479 -19.69 -3.30 -10.14
CA SER A 479 -20.92 -2.52 -9.98
C SER A 479 -20.72 -1.03 -9.67
N GLY A 480 -19.48 -0.53 -9.65
CA GLY A 480 -19.11 0.81 -9.19
C GLY A 480 -19.64 1.16 -7.78
N GLY A 481 -19.49 2.43 -7.40
CA GLY A 481 -20.00 3.00 -6.14
C GLY A 481 -18.98 3.00 -4.99
N ASP A 482 -19.49 3.27 -3.78
CA ASP A 482 -18.72 3.31 -2.53
C ASP A 482 -17.50 4.23 -2.53
N GLY A 483 -17.46 5.25 -3.39
CA GLY A 483 -16.32 6.15 -3.46
C GLY A 483 -15.03 5.48 -3.93
N ILE A 484 -15.15 4.35 -4.66
CA ILE A 484 -14.02 3.69 -5.30
C ILE A 484 -14.08 4.06 -6.79
N PRO A 485 -13.22 4.98 -7.27
CA PRO A 485 -13.25 5.39 -8.66
C PRO A 485 -12.77 4.25 -9.55
N ARG A 486 -13.24 4.28 -10.81
CA ARG A 486 -12.81 3.33 -11.86
C ARG A 486 -11.28 3.32 -12.00
N SER A 487 -10.64 4.49 -11.96
CA SER A 487 -9.24 4.68 -12.35
C SER A 487 -8.95 4.08 -13.73
N GLY A 488 -7.73 3.59 -13.95
CA GLY A 488 -7.24 3.20 -15.25
C GLY A 488 -6.53 4.35 -15.96
N PRO A 489 -6.07 4.11 -17.20
CA PRO A 489 -5.45 5.11 -18.04
C PRO A 489 -6.34 6.33 -18.22
N ALA A 490 -5.78 7.54 -18.11
CA ALA A 490 -6.52 8.77 -18.36
C ALA A 490 -6.82 8.98 -19.86
N ASP A 491 -5.92 8.50 -20.73
CA ASP A 491 -6.09 8.30 -22.17
C ASP A 491 -6.06 6.80 -22.44
N ASP A 492 -7.25 6.22 -22.48
CA ASP A 492 -7.44 4.78 -22.63
C ASP A 492 -7.17 4.29 -24.05
N LEU A 493 -7.29 5.14 -25.07
CA LEU A 493 -7.00 4.77 -26.45
C LEU A 493 -5.50 4.48 -26.64
N ALA A 494 -4.63 5.41 -26.23
CA ALA A 494 -3.20 5.22 -26.34
C ALA A 494 -2.72 4.01 -25.51
N ALA A 495 -3.27 3.84 -24.31
CA ALA A 495 -2.98 2.69 -23.44
C ALA A 495 -3.37 1.34 -24.08
N LYS A 496 -4.58 1.24 -24.65
CA LYS A 496 -5.04 0.03 -25.35
C LYS A 496 -4.12 -0.31 -26.53
N VAL A 497 -3.69 0.70 -27.30
CA VAL A 497 -2.77 0.50 -28.42
C VAL A 497 -1.37 0.06 -27.95
N ALA A 498 -0.86 0.60 -26.84
CA ALA A 498 0.41 0.16 -26.27
C ALA A 498 0.39 -1.35 -25.98
N ASN A 499 -0.70 -1.82 -25.34
CA ASN A 499 -0.92 -3.24 -25.08
C ASN A 499 -1.02 -4.07 -26.38
N LEU A 500 -1.82 -3.62 -27.35
CA LEU A 500 -1.94 -4.32 -28.63
C LEU A 500 -0.58 -4.51 -29.32
N LEU A 501 0.26 -3.47 -29.33
CA LEU A 501 1.57 -3.50 -29.99
C LEU A 501 2.48 -4.62 -29.46
N VAL A 502 2.49 -4.84 -28.14
CA VAL A 502 3.31 -5.89 -27.51
C VAL A 502 2.63 -7.27 -27.50
N GLY A 503 1.38 -7.36 -27.97
CA GLY A 503 0.58 -8.59 -28.02
C GLY A 503 -0.23 -8.88 -26.76
N ASN A 504 -0.42 -7.88 -25.89
CA ASN A 504 -1.20 -8.03 -24.68
C ASN A 504 -2.71 -7.89 -24.94
N PRO A 505 -3.56 -8.54 -24.13
CA PRO A 505 -4.95 -8.10 -23.96
C PRO A 505 -4.99 -6.60 -23.62
N VAL A 506 -5.97 -5.87 -24.18
CA VAL A 506 -6.08 -4.41 -24.00
C VAL A 506 -6.24 -3.97 -22.55
N GLU A 507 -6.74 -4.88 -21.70
CA GLU A 507 -6.98 -4.71 -20.27
C GLU A 507 -5.73 -4.90 -19.39
N THR A 508 -4.59 -5.27 -19.98
CA THR A 508 -3.35 -5.58 -19.24
C THR A 508 -2.77 -4.31 -18.62
N GLU A 509 -2.21 -4.44 -17.42
CA GLU A 509 -1.56 -3.35 -16.74
C GLU A 509 -0.31 -2.83 -17.49
N LEU A 510 -0.10 -1.52 -17.41
CA LEU A 510 1.01 -0.79 -18.02
C LEU A 510 1.38 0.42 -17.16
N LEU A 511 2.42 1.16 -17.54
CA LEU A 511 2.80 2.40 -16.86
C LEU A 511 2.22 3.62 -17.59
N GLU A 512 1.48 4.45 -16.88
CA GLU A 512 1.09 5.80 -17.31
C GLU A 512 2.08 6.82 -16.73
N ALA A 513 2.78 7.55 -17.59
CA ALA A 513 3.67 8.64 -17.20
C ALA A 513 3.08 10.01 -17.58
N THR A 514 3.06 10.93 -16.62
CA THR A 514 2.51 12.29 -16.78
C THR A 514 3.64 13.33 -16.80
N VAL A 515 3.61 14.25 -17.77
CA VAL A 515 4.63 15.28 -18.08
C VAL A 515 5.97 14.73 -18.54
N SER A 516 6.59 13.81 -17.80
CA SER A 516 7.87 13.18 -18.16
C SER A 516 7.94 11.75 -17.66
N GLY A 517 8.45 10.86 -18.51
CA GLY A 517 8.51 9.44 -18.21
C GLY A 517 9.70 8.99 -17.35
N PRO A 518 9.71 7.70 -17.01
CA PRO A 518 10.72 7.11 -16.13
C PRO A 518 12.01 6.72 -16.87
N SER A 519 13.01 6.32 -16.10
CA SER A 519 14.19 5.55 -16.55
C SER A 519 14.14 4.16 -15.92
N LEU A 520 14.11 3.13 -16.78
CA LEU A 520 13.81 1.75 -16.42
C LEU A 520 14.95 0.84 -16.87
N LYS A 521 15.64 0.20 -15.92
CA LYS A 521 16.71 -0.76 -16.21
C LYS A 521 16.13 -2.17 -16.22
N PHE A 522 16.34 -2.89 -17.32
CA PHE A 522 15.82 -4.23 -17.51
C PHE A 522 16.87 -5.26 -17.13
N TRP A 523 16.58 -6.15 -16.18
CA TRP A 523 17.49 -7.25 -15.82
C TRP A 523 17.32 -8.49 -16.69
N SER A 524 16.18 -8.60 -17.36
CA SER A 524 15.88 -9.60 -18.39
C SER A 524 15.43 -8.91 -19.68
N SER A 525 15.55 -9.60 -20.82
CA SER A 525 15.08 -9.05 -22.09
C SER A 525 13.56 -9.00 -22.15
N ALA A 526 13.01 -7.93 -22.71
CA ALA A 526 11.56 -7.73 -22.78
C ALA A 526 11.11 -7.07 -24.10
N VAL A 527 9.88 -7.39 -24.52
CA VAL A 527 9.21 -6.69 -25.63
C VAL A 527 8.39 -5.52 -25.08
N VAL A 528 8.66 -4.32 -25.58
CA VAL A 528 8.12 -3.06 -25.05
C VAL A 528 7.49 -2.23 -26.16
N SER A 529 6.49 -1.41 -25.80
CA SER A 529 5.98 -0.32 -26.63
C SER A 529 5.75 0.93 -25.80
N VAL A 530 5.80 2.10 -26.46
CA VAL A 530 5.49 3.39 -25.85
C VAL A 530 4.56 4.19 -26.77
N THR A 531 3.43 4.67 -26.26
CA THR A 531 2.41 5.43 -27.01
C THR A 531 1.98 6.69 -26.24
N GLY A 532 1.04 7.47 -26.80
CA GLY A 532 0.52 8.70 -26.20
C GLY A 532 1.14 9.97 -26.79
N ALA A 533 1.25 11.01 -25.96
CA ALA A 533 1.85 12.28 -26.34
C ALA A 533 3.29 12.12 -26.82
N THR A 534 3.69 12.89 -27.83
CA THR A 534 5.04 12.85 -28.39
C THR A 534 6.09 13.06 -27.28
N ALA A 535 7.04 12.14 -27.18
CA ALA A 535 8.18 12.22 -26.26
C ALA A 535 9.39 11.52 -26.90
N ASP A 536 10.59 11.97 -26.51
CA ASP A 536 11.82 11.30 -26.87
C ASP A 536 11.97 9.98 -26.10
N ILE A 537 12.32 8.89 -26.79
CA ILE A 537 12.60 7.58 -26.17
C ILE A 537 14.02 7.16 -26.52
N TYR A 538 14.78 6.73 -25.51
CA TYR A 538 16.13 6.20 -25.69
C TYR A 538 16.24 4.81 -25.07
N LEU A 539 16.78 3.88 -25.85
CA LEU A 539 17.27 2.59 -25.37
C LEU A 539 18.79 2.68 -25.30
N ASP A 540 19.32 2.74 -24.09
CA ASP A 540 20.71 3.14 -23.82
C ASP A 540 21.01 4.44 -24.60
N ASP A 541 21.92 4.41 -25.57
CA ASP A 541 22.29 5.57 -26.40
C ASP A 541 21.54 5.66 -27.75
N THR A 542 20.59 4.77 -27.99
CA THR A 542 19.86 4.68 -29.27
C THR A 542 18.45 5.25 -29.16
N LYS A 543 18.14 6.29 -29.95
CA LYS A 543 16.78 6.85 -30.04
C LYS A 543 15.83 5.84 -30.68
N LYS A 544 14.66 5.63 -30.07
CA LYS A 544 13.59 4.77 -30.57
C LYS A 544 12.34 5.59 -30.94
N PRO A 545 11.59 5.20 -31.99
CA PRO A 545 10.32 5.83 -32.33
C PRO A 545 9.20 5.47 -31.33
N MET A 546 8.26 6.39 -31.12
CA MET A 546 6.99 6.11 -30.45
C MET A 546 6.07 5.25 -31.33
N TRP A 547 5.04 4.66 -30.73
CA TRP A 547 4.04 3.83 -31.43
C TRP A 547 4.68 2.62 -32.13
N THR A 548 5.72 2.09 -31.49
CA THR A 548 6.56 1.01 -32.00
C THR A 548 6.67 -0.10 -30.97
N ARG A 549 6.56 -1.35 -31.41
CA ARG A 549 7.03 -2.53 -30.67
C ARG A 549 8.52 -2.74 -30.94
N PHE A 550 9.33 -2.85 -29.89
CA PHE A 550 10.76 -3.17 -29.99
C PHE A 550 11.24 -4.00 -28.80
N VAL A 551 12.42 -4.59 -28.91
CA VAL A 551 13.06 -5.39 -27.86
C VAL A 551 14.01 -4.54 -27.02
N VAL A 552 13.90 -4.66 -25.70
CA VAL A 552 14.87 -4.15 -24.72
C VAL A 552 15.76 -5.32 -24.27
N PRO A 553 17.07 -5.31 -24.54
CA PRO A 553 17.98 -6.36 -24.06
C PRO A 553 18.16 -6.37 -22.55
N ALA A 554 18.53 -7.53 -22.00
CA ALA A 554 18.92 -7.64 -20.59
C ALA A 554 20.16 -6.76 -20.30
N GLY A 555 20.10 -5.99 -19.22
CA GLY A 555 21.13 -5.02 -18.81
C GLY A 555 20.95 -3.61 -19.37
N SER A 556 20.07 -3.42 -20.37
CA SER A 556 19.82 -2.12 -21.00
C SER A 556 18.86 -1.25 -20.17
N THR A 557 18.93 0.06 -20.40
CA THR A 557 18.07 1.07 -19.78
C THR A 557 17.19 1.75 -20.82
N LEU A 558 15.88 1.78 -20.56
CA LEU A 558 14.89 2.52 -21.34
C LEU A 558 14.59 3.86 -20.65
N GLU A 559 14.81 4.97 -21.34
CA GLU A 559 14.54 6.32 -20.87
C GLU A 559 13.42 6.97 -21.69
N ILE A 560 12.42 7.53 -21.00
CA ILE A 560 11.32 8.27 -21.60
C ILE A 560 11.42 9.73 -21.19
N GLY A 561 11.51 10.62 -22.19
CA GLY A 561 11.67 12.05 -22.00
C GLY A 561 10.40 12.77 -21.53
N ALA A 562 10.47 14.10 -21.53
CA ALA A 562 9.31 14.96 -21.32
C ALA A 562 8.40 14.97 -22.56
N CYS A 563 7.09 15.07 -22.33
CA CYS A 563 6.11 15.27 -23.39
C CYS A 563 6.35 16.61 -24.11
N GLU A 564 6.30 16.58 -25.44
CA GLU A 564 6.31 17.77 -26.29
C GLU A 564 4.95 18.50 -26.24
N SER A 565 4.88 19.71 -26.80
CA SER A 565 3.69 20.55 -26.71
C SER A 565 2.46 19.93 -27.37
N GLY A 566 1.34 19.87 -26.64
CA GLY A 566 0.03 19.42 -27.16
C GLY A 566 -0.51 18.14 -26.52
N GLY A 567 0.30 17.42 -25.74
CA GLY A 567 -0.16 16.28 -24.95
C GLY A 567 0.56 16.22 -23.60
N ASN A 568 0.06 15.40 -22.68
CA ASN A 568 0.51 15.39 -21.29
C ASN A 568 0.90 14.00 -20.76
N ARG A 569 0.55 12.91 -21.45
CA ARG A 569 0.75 11.55 -20.95
C ARG A 569 1.28 10.59 -22.00
N THR A 570 2.18 9.71 -21.55
CA THR A 570 2.69 8.56 -22.31
C THR A 570 2.38 7.25 -21.59
N TYR A 571 2.31 6.16 -22.35
CA TYR A 571 2.00 4.84 -21.84
C TYR A 571 3.09 3.86 -22.25
N ILE A 572 3.68 3.16 -21.28
CA ILE A 572 4.72 2.15 -21.49
C ILE A 572 4.14 0.78 -21.19
N SER A 573 3.99 -0.06 -22.22
CA SER A 573 3.51 -1.43 -22.07
C SER A 573 4.64 -2.43 -22.27
N VAL A 574 4.63 -3.51 -21.48
CA VAL A 574 5.55 -4.64 -21.57
C VAL A 574 4.74 -5.90 -21.83
N ARG A 575 5.19 -6.75 -22.75
CA ARG A 575 4.50 -8.03 -23.03
C ARG A 575 4.32 -8.84 -21.75
N GLY A 576 3.12 -9.35 -21.53
CA GLY A 576 2.72 -10.11 -20.34
C GLY A 576 2.35 -9.25 -19.11
N GLY A 577 2.64 -7.94 -19.11
CA GLY A 577 2.31 -7.04 -17.99
C GLY A 577 3.21 -7.21 -16.77
N PHE A 578 2.66 -6.94 -15.59
CA PHE A 578 3.35 -6.90 -14.29
C PHE A 578 2.65 -7.86 -13.30
N PRO A 579 2.96 -9.17 -13.36
CA PRO A 579 2.18 -10.20 -12.67
C PRO A 579 2.17 -10.06 -11.16
N GLU A 580 3.25 -9.57 -10.54
CA GLU A 580 3.38 -9.42 -9.08
C GLU A 580 2.75 -8.14 -8.51
N ILE A 581 2.03 -7.37 -9.33
CA ILE A 581 1.16 -6.29 -8.84
C ILE A 581 -0.22 -6.88 -8.51
N PRO A 582 -0.68 -6.79 -7.26
CA PRO A 582 -1.93 -7.45 -6.85
C PRO A 582 -3.15 -6.69 -7.34
N PHE A 583 -4.26 -7.43 -7.47
CA PHE A 583 -5.56 -6.82 -7.72
C PHE A 583 -6.10 -6.18 -6.44
N PHE A 584 -6.59 -4.96 -6.57
CA PHE A 584 -7.42 -4.30 -5.56
C PHE A 584 -8.81 -4.06 -6.13
N ALA A 585 -9.84 -4.66 -5.51
CA ALA A 585 -11.23 -4.52 -5.94
C ALA A 585 -11.45 -4.82 -7.45
N GLY A 586 -10.70 -5.76 -8.02
CA GLY A 586 -10.83 -6.21 -9.42
C GLY A 586 -9.89 -5.55 -10.44
N SER A 587 -9.06 -4.58 -10.04
CA SER A 587 -8.12 -3.89 -10.92
C SER A 587 -6.76 -3.65 -10.26
N LYS A 588 -5.69 -3.56 -11.06
CA LYS A 588 -4.32 -3.24 -10.63
C LYS A 588 -4.01 -1.74 -10.71
N SER A 589 -4.95 -0.93 -11.18
CA SER A 589 -4.77 0.51 -11.33
C SER A 589 -4.44 1.20 -10.02
N THR A 590 -3.59 2.21 -10.08
CA THR A 590 -3.14 3.02 -8.94
C THR A 590 -4.12 4.15 -8.66
N PHE A 591 -4.45 4.40 -7.39
CA PHE A 591 -5.20 5.58 -6.96
C PHE A 591 -4.52 6.25 -5.75
N SER A 592 -3.69 7.25 -6.05
CA SER A 592 -2.84 7.95 -5.09
C SER A 592 -3.59 8.77 -4.06
N ALA A 593 -4.79 9.26 -4.36
CA ALA A 593 -5.51 10.12 -3.42
C ALA A 593 -6.03 9.36 -2.20
N ALA A 594 -6.48 8.11 -2.36
CA ALA A 594 -6.90 7.25 -1.25
C ALA A 594 -5.91 6.11 -0.95
N LYS A 595 -4.75 6.12 -1.61
CA LYS A 595 -3.60 5.24 -1.37
C LYS A 595 -3.92 3.75 -1.53
N PHE A 596 -4.56 3.37 -2.64
CA PHE A 596 -4.77 1.95 -2.98
C PHE A 596 -4.59 1.59 -4.46
N GLY A 597 -4.38 0.29 -4.71
CA GLY A 597 -3.98 -0.27 -6.01
C GLY A 597 -2.54 0.06 -6.42
N GLY A 598 -2.05 -0.46 -7.54
CA GLY A 598 -0.68 -0.23 -8.01
C GLY A 598 0.42 -0.86 -7.16
N ILE A 599 1.63 -0.30 -7.23
CA ILE A 599 2.79 -0.74 -6.43
C ILE A 599 2.66 -0.21 -5.00
N GLN A 600 3.01 -1.04 -4.00
CA GLN A 600 2.92 -0.66 -2.57
C GLN A 600 1.52 -0.10 -2.23
N ALA A 601 0.45 -0.81 -2.60
CA ALA A 601 -0.96 -0.43 -2.56
C ALA A 601 -1.55 -0.04 -1.18
N SER A 602 -0.82 0.04 -0.06
CA SER A 602 -1.25 0.87 1.11
C SER A 602 -0.88 2.34 0.96
N CYS A 603 0.03 2.62 0.03
CA CYS A 603 0.45 3.94 -0.40
C CYS A 603 -0.17 4.28 -1.76
N GLY A 604 -0.55 3.26 -2.55
CA GLY A 604 -1.16 3.37 -3.87
C GLY A 604 -0.51 4.47 -4.70
N ARG A 605 0.80 4.40 -4.87
CA ARG A 605 1.61 5.54 -5.24
C ARG A 605 2.19 5.42 -6.65
N GLU A 606 2.72 6.53 -7.12
CA GLU A 606 3.63 6.59 -8.26
C GLU A 606 4.88 5.74 -7.98
N ILE A 607 5.50 5.21 -9.04
CA ILE A 607 6.75 4.46 -8.96
C ILE A 607 7.90 5.40 -8.56
N LEU A 608 8.85 4.89 -7.80
CA LEU A 608 9.99 5.62 -7.25
C LEU A 608 11.30 4.94 -7.62
N ALA A 609 12.40 5.69 -7.58
CA ALA A 609 13.73 5.13 -7.76
C ALA A 609 14.00 4.00 -6.75
N GLY A 610 14.53 2.88 -7.24
CA GLY A 610 14.78 1.66 -6.48
C GLY A 610 13.59 0.70 -6.40
N ASP A 611 12.41 1.05 -6.93
CA ASP A 611 11.32 0.08 -7.07
C ASP A 611 11.71 -1.03 -8.04
N ILE A 612 11.26 -2.25 -7.73
CA ILE A 612 11.42 -3.42 -8.57
C ILE A 612 10.04 -3.86 -9.09
N ILE A 613 9.92 -4.02 -10.40
CA ILE A 613 8.70 -4.46 -11.07
C ILE A 613 8.98 -5.80 -11.74
N ALA A 614 8.34 -6.86 -11.26
CA ALA A 614 8.50 -8.18 -11.86
C ALA A 614 7.91 -8.23 -13.27
N LEU A 615 8.56 -9.00 -14.13
CA LEU A 615 8.12 -9.26 -15.50
C LEU A 615 7.50 -10.65 -15.61
N ASP A 616 6.50 -10.77 -16.46
CA ASP A 616 5.98 -12.08 -16.86
C ASP A 616 7.04 -12.86 -17.65
N LYS A 617 7.01 -14.20 -17.59
CA LYS A 617 7.95 -15.05 -18.35
C LYS A 617 7.79 -14.87 -19.87
N THR A 618 6.59 -14.51 -20.33
CA THR A 618 6.28 -14.23 -21.74
C THR A 618 6.81 -12.88 -22.22
N ALA A 619 7.33 -12.03 -21.33
CA ALA A 619 7.96 -10.75 -21.71
C ALA A 619 9.14 -10.95 -22.66
N ALA A 620 9.83 -12.09 -22.56
CA ALA A 620 10.97 -12.43 -23.39
C ALA A 620 10.63 -12.40 -24.90
N PRO A 621 11.55 -11.89 -25.74
CA PRO A 621 11.34 -11.82 -27.18
C PRO A 621 11.33 -13.22 -27.81
N THR A 622 10.59 -13.35 -28.90
CA THR A 622 10.57 -14.51 -29.80
C THR A 622 11.21 -14.17 -31.14
N ASP A 623 11.40 -15.15 -32.03
CA ASP A 623 11.93 -14.91 -33.39
C ASP A 623 11.09 -13.89 -34.19
N ALA A 624 9.80 -13.76 -33.90
CA ALA A 624 8.90 -12.79 -34.53
C ALA A 624 9.18 -11.33 -34.10
N ASP A 625 9.94 -11.12 -33.03
CA ASP A 625 10.28 -9.81 -32.46
C ASP A 625 11.65 -9.30 -32.93
N ALA A 626 12.30 -10.00 -33.86
CA ALA A 626 13.63 -9.64 -34.35
C ALA A 626 13.68 -8.27 -35.06
N ALA A 627 12.54 -7.75 -35.51
CA ALA A 627 12.42 -6.44 -36.13
C ALA A 627 11.40 -5.56 -35.39
N ASP A 628 11.73 -4.27 -35.27
CA ASP A 628 10.82 -3.27 -34.74
C ASP A 628 9.56 -3.16 -35.65
N PHE A 629 8.39 -2.99 -35.04
CA PHE A 629 7.12 -2.79 -35.76
C PHE A 629 6.51 -1.45 -35.36
N THR A 630 6.43 -0.50 -36.30
CA THR A 630 5.92 0.87 -36.08
C THR A 630 4.59 1.07 -36.79
N LEU A 631 3.62 1.67 -36.10
CA LEU A 631 2.34 2.03 -36.73
C LEU A 631 2.51 3.17 -37.74
N ALA A 632 1.68 3.16 -38.77
CA ALA A 632 1.62 4.23 -39.75
C ALA A 632 1.17 5.54 -39.09
N SER A 633 1.78 6.67 -39.48
CA SER A 633 1.51 8.00 -38.91
C SER A 633 0.06 8.45 -39.04
N GLU A 634 -0.62 7.98 -40.08
CA GLU A 634 -2.01 8.29 -40.42
C GLU A 634 -3.02 7.67 -39.44
N CYS A 635 -2.59 6.67 -38.67
CA CYS A 635 -3.42 6.01 -37.65
C CYS A 635 -3.29 6.67 -36.26
N LEU A 636 -2.37 7.62 -36.09
CA LEU A 636 -2.04 8.18 -34.78
C LEU A 636 -3.05 9.28 -34.38
N PRO A 637 -3.48 9.34 -33.11
CA PRO A 637 -4.30 10.44 -32.61
C PRO A 637 -3.55 11.78 -32.70
N SER A 638 -4.30 12.87 -32.92
CA SER A 638 -3.77 14.23 -32.91
C SER A 638 -3.76 14.80 -31.48
N TYR A 639 -2.66 15.48 -31.12
CA TYR A 639 -2.46 16.13 -29.81
C TYR A 639 -2.27 17.65 -30.00
N PRO A 640 -3.36 18.41 -30.27
CA PRO A 640 -3.27 19.86 -30.50
C PRO A 640 -3.10 20.64 -29.18
N ARG A 641 -2.86 21.96 -29.30
CA ARG A 641 -2.90 22.91 -28.17
C ARG A 641 -4.29 23.51 -27.93
N GLU A 642 -5.15 23.44 -28.96
CA GLU A 642 -6.52 23.92 -28.96
C GLU A 642 -7.43 22.72 -29.16
N TRP A 643 -8.23 22.41 -28.15
CA TRP A 643 -9.05 21.20 -28.11
C TRP A 643 -10.54 21.50 -28.28
N ILE A 644 -11.24 20.51 -28.83
CA ILE A 644 -12.71 20.49 -28.88
C ILE A 644 -13.18 19.25 -28.13
N LEU A 645 -14.01 19.48 -27.12
CA LEU A 645 -14.62 18.42 -26.32
C LEU A 645 -16.13 18.38 -26.58
N ALA A 646 -16.62 17.22 -27.00
CA ALA A 646 -18.05 16.96 -27.07
C ALA A 646 -18.61 16.72 -25.65
N ALA A 647 -19.64 17.47 -25.28
CA ALA A 647 -20.28 17.39 -23.97
C ALA A 647 -21.80 17.53 -24.10
N LEU A 648 -22.53 16.75 -23.31
CA LEU A 648 -23.98 16.85 -23.17
C LEU A 648 -24.34 17.54 -21.84
N PRO A 649 -25.58 18.05 -21.68
CA PRO A 649 -26.04 18.59 -20.40
C PRO A 649 -25.79 17.59 -19.25
N GLY A 650 -25.18 18.10 -18.17
CA GLY A 650 -25.01 17.39 -16.90
C GLY A 650 -26.20 17.69 -15.98
N PRO A 651 -26.46 16.88 -14.94
CA PRO A 651 -27.83 16.68 -14.47
C PRO A 651 -28.48 17.93 -13.91
N GLN A 652 -27.74 18.97 -13.54
CA GLN A 652 -28.31 20.24 -13.08
C GLN A 652 -28.13 21.38 -14.10
N ALA A 653 -28.11 21.06 -15.40
CA ALA A 653 -28.21 22.02 -16.50
C ALA A 653 -29.66 22.20 -16.99
N ASP A 654 -30.54 22.44 -16.04
CA ASP A 654 -31.97 22.63 -16.25
C ASP A 654 -32.44 23.95 -15.62
N ALA A 655 -33.72 24.29 -15.86
CA ALA A 655 -34.31 25.53 -15.42
C ALA A 655 -34.36 25.73 -13.90
N ASP A 656 -34.28 24.65 -13.09
CA ASP A 656 -34.30 24.73 -11.63
C ASP A 656 -32.97 25.24 -11.07
N TYR A 657 -31.88 25.10 -11.83
CA TYR A 657 -30.52 25.41 -11.38
C TYR A 657 -29.86 26.54 -12.19
N LEU A 658 -30.03 26.58 -13.50
CA LEU A 658 -29.37 27.54 -14.41
C LEU A 658 -30.38 28.26 -15.31
N LEU A 659 -30.10 29.53 -15.59
CA LEU A 659 -30.85 30.28 -16.61
C LEU A 659 -30.46 29.80 -18.02
N PRO A 660 -31.37 29.89 -19.02
CA PRO A 660 -31.07 29.50 -20.40
C PRO A 660 -29.82 30.15 -20.99
N GLU A 661 -29.62 31.47 -20.79
CA GLU A 661 -28.44 32.19 -21.28
C GLU A 661 -27.10 31.72 -20.66
N ASP A 662 -27.14 31.22 -19.42
CA ASP A 662 -25.99 30.73 -18.71
C ASP A 662 -25.59 29.33 -19.20
N ARG A 663 -26.56 28.53 -19.65
CA ARG A 663 -26.28 27.26 -20.36
C ARG A 663 -25.59 27.51 -21.69
N ASP A 664 -26.04 28.49 -22.46
CA ASP A 664 -25.40 28.87 -23.74
C ASP A 664 -23.96 29.38 -23.54
N THR A 665 -23.70 30.02 -22.39
CA THR A 665 -22.36 30.51 -22.02
C THR A 665 -21.36 29.37 -21.86
N LEU A 666 -21.80 28.18 -21.42
CA LEU A 666 -20.94 27.01 -21.26
C LEU A 666 -20.35 26.53 -22.60
N TYR A 667 -21.12 26.59 -23.68
CA TYR A 667 -20.70 26.13 -25.02
C TYR A 667 -20.09 27.22 -25.90
N SER A 668 -20.33 28.50 -25.58
CA SER A 668 -19.78 29.64 -26.33
C SER A 668 -18.45 30.18 -25.79
N SER A 669 -18.03 29.71 -24.61
CA SER A 669 -16.78 30.14 -23.97
C SER A 669 -15.58 29.29 -24.42
N THR A 670 -14.41 29.92 -24.47
CA THR A 670 -13.12 29.24 -24.58
C THR A 670 -12.48 29.22 -23.21
N PHE A 671 -11.96 28.06 -22.83
CA PHE A 671 -11.37 27.81 -21.53
C PHE A 671 -9.87 27.56 -21.66
N THR A 672 -9.13 27.77 -20.57
CA THR A 672 -7.69 27.48 -20.48
C THR A 672 -7.43 26.57 -19.30
N ILE A 673 -6.68 25.48 -19.50
CA ILE A 673 -6.34 24.52 -18.45
C ILE A 673 -5.35 25.14 -17.47
N SER A 674 -5.70 25.04 -16.19
CA SER A 674 -4.89 25.51 -15.07
C SER A 674 -3.77 24.50 -14.73
N PRO A 675 -2.58 24.95 -14.30
CA PRO A 675 -1.53 24.09 -13.75
C PRO A 675 -1.95 23.31 -12.49
N ALA A 676 -3.07 23.66 -11.85
CA ALA A 676 -3.59 22.96 -10.66
C ALA A 676 -4.48 21.74 -11.00
N SER A 677 -4.21 21.08 -12.12
CA SER A 677 -4.97 19.95 -12.68
C SER A 677 -4.27 18.62 -12.43
N ASN A 678 -5.03 17.55 -12.20
CA ASN A 678 -4.51 16.20 -12.02
C ASN A 678 -5.56 15.13 -12.41
N ARG A 679 -5.32 13.86 -12.05
CA ARG A 679 -6.23 12.74 -12.37
C ARG A 679 -7.60 12.83 -11.67
N LEU A 680 -7.72 13.54 -10.53
CA LEU A 680 -8.99 13.77 -9.84
C LEU A 680 -9.88 14.73 -10.64
N GLY A 681 -9.27 15.74 -11.25
CA GLY A 681 -9.99 16.71 -12.06
C GLY A 681 -9.08 17.78 -12.66
N LEU A 682 -9.50 18.25 -13.84
CA LEU A 682 -8.87 19.32 -14.58
C LEU A 682 -9.51 20.64 -14.18
N ARG A 683 -8.72 21.54 -13.62
CA ARG A 683 -9.14 22.90 -13.29
C ARG A 683 -8.92 23.78 -14.50
N PHE A 684 -9.82 24.72 -14.74
CA PHE A 684 -9.70 25.62 -15.89
C PHE A 684 -10.30 26.99 -15.59
N ASP A 685 -9.78 27.98 -16.30
CA ASP A 685 -10.23 29.37 -16.28
C ASP A 685 -10.99 29.72 -17.57
N GLY A 686 -11.64 30.88 -17.60
CA GLY A 686 -12.35 31.40 -18.78
C GLY A 686 -13.88 31.35 -18.70
N LEU A 687 -14.43 30.65 -17.70
CA LEU A 687 -15.87 30.66 -17.44
C LEU A 687 -16.29 32.03 -16.88
N LYS A 688 -17.25 32.68 -17.55
CA LYS A 688 -17.90 33.87 -16.99
C LYS A 688 -18.77 33.47 -15.80
N PRO A 689 -18.94 34.34 -14.78
CA PRO A 689 -19.82 34.04 -13.66
C PRO A 689 -21.21 33.64 -14.14
N LEU A 690 -21.63 32.42 -13.78
CA LEU A 690 -22.96 31.93 -14.09
C LEU A 690 -23.97 32.60 -13.17
N LYS A 691 -25.16 32.91 -13.70
CA LYS A 691 -26.32 33.21 -12.87
C LYS A 691 -27.13 31.93 -12.65
N TYR A 692 -27.47 31.71 -11.40
CA TYR A 692 -28.27 30.56 -10.99
C TYR A 692 -29.76 30.95 -10.98
N SER A 693 -30.63 29.98 -11.28
CA SER A 693 -32.10 30.14 -11.17
C SER A 693 -32.60 30.23 -9.73
N ARG A 694 -31.71 30.01 -8.75
CA ARG A 694 -32.00 29.93 -7.32
C ARG A 694 -31.05 30.78 -6.49
N GLU A 695 -31.52 31.22 -5.33
CA GLU A 695 -30.78 32.11 -4.42
C GLU A 695 -29.80 31.35 -3.49
N ASP A 696 -30.08 30.08 -3.19
CA ASP A 696 -29.24 29.20 -2.36
C ASP A 696 -29.42 27.70 -2.74
N GLY A 697 -28.73 26.82 -2.03
CA GLY A 697 -28.75 25.37 -2.25
C GLY A 697 -29.73 24.58 -1.37
N GLY A 698 -30.62 25.25 -0.63
CA GLY A 698 -31.55 24.61 0.30
C GLY A 698 -30.84 23.74 1.34
N ALA A 699 -31.25 22.47 1.47
CA ALA A 699 -30.62 21.51 2.38
C ALA A 699 -29.15 21.19 2.05
N GLY A 700 -28.69 21.47 0.83
CA GLY A 700 -27.28 21.32 0.42
C GLY A 700 -26.34 22.39 0.98
N GLY A 701 -26.87 23.55 1.39
CA GLY A 701 -26.13 24.65 1.99
C GLY A 701 -26.39 26.03 1.34
N SER A 702 -25.63 27.04 1.77
CA SER A 702 -25.90 28.46 1.47
C SER A 702 -25.55 28.93 0.05
N HIS A 703 -24.73 28.19 -0.72
CA HIS A 703 -24.36 28.59 -2.07
C HIS A 703 -25.33 27.99 -3.11
N PRO A 704 -25.74 28.73 -4.16
CA PRO A 704 -26.59 28.22 -5.25
C PRO A 704 -26.04 27.03 -6.04
N SER A 705 -24.76 26.68 -5.90
CA SER A 705 -24.18 25.48 -6.51
C SER A 705 -24.24 24.25 -5.58
N ASN A 706 -24.67 24.41 -4.33
CA ASN A 706 -24.79 23.30 -3.38
C ASN A 706 -26.07 22.51 -3.63
N CYS A 707 -26.01 21.20 -3.51
CA CYS A 707 -27.17 20.32 -3.51
C CYS A 707 -26.99 19.23 -2.46
N VAL A 708 -28.06 18.49 -2.20
CA VAL A 708 -27.97 17.25 -1.44
C VAL A 708 -27.12 16.26 -2.24
N GLU A 709 -26.34 15.44 -1.53
CA GLU A 709 -25.36 14.55 -2.13
C GLU A 709 -25.98 13.60 -3.16
N HIS A 710 -25.44 13.65 -4.39
CA HIS A 710 -25.87 12.87 -5.56
C HIS A 710 -24.66 12.31 -6.31
N GLY A 711 -24.90 11.35 -7.22
CA GLY A 711 -23.83 10.69 -7.98
C GLY A 711 -23.23 11.58 -9.06
N TYR A 712 -21.92 11.46 -9.31
CA TYR A 712 -21.18 12.16 -10.36
C TYR A 712 -20.77 11.23 -11.51
N SER A 713 -20.81 11.77 -12.72
CA SER A 713 -20.23 11.15 -13.92
C SER A 713 -18.76 11.54 -14.10
N THR A 714 -17.95 10.62 -14.63
CA THR A 714 -16.63 10.96 -15.16
C THR A 714 -16.78 11.96 -16.30
N GLY A 715 -15.91 12.97 -16.37
CA GLY A 715 -16.02 14.05 -17.35
C GLY A 715 -17.11 15.07 -17.04
N ALA A 716 -17.75 15.02 -15.85
CA ALA A 716 -18.70 16.05 -15.45
C ALA A 716 -17.99 17.37 -15.10
N VAL A 717 -18.57 18.49 -15.51
CA VAL A 717 -18.16 19.83 -15.06
C VAL A 717 -18.88 20.14 -13.75
N ASN A 718 -18.15 19.95 -12.65
CA ASN A 718 -18.65 20.15 -11.29
C ASN A 718 -18.37 21.59 -10.82
N MET A 719 -19.38 22.23 -10.21
CA MET A 719 -19.31 23.64 -9.79
C MET A 719 -18.94 23.77 -8.31
N ASN A 720 -17.63 23.94 -8.03
CA ASN A 720 -17.10 24.17 -6.69
C ASN A 720 -17.28 25.64 -6.27
N GLY A 721 -18.51 25.99 -5.90
CA GLY A 721 -18.92 27.39 -5.83
C GLY A 721 -18.93 27.98 -7.24
N ASP A 722 -18.16 29.04 -7.44
CA ASP A 722 -18.01 29.69 -8.75
C ASP A 722 -16.81 29.16 -9.56
N THR A 723 -16.08 28.17 -9.04
CA THR A 723 -14.91 27.59 -9.72
C THR A 723 -15.26 26.24 -10.36
N PRO A 724 -15.22 26.11 -11.70
CA PRO A 724 -15.51 24.85 -12.36
C PRO A 724 -14.33 23.87 -12.28
N VAL A 725 -14.64 22.58 -12.22
CA VAL A 725 -13.65 21.49 -12.34
C VAL A 725 -14.23 20.39 -13.21
N LEU A 726 -13.47 19.96 -14.21
CA LEU A 726 -13.82 18.83 -15.07
C LEU A 726 -13.32 17.54 -14.38
N LEU A 727 -14.23 16.69 -13.92
CA LEU A 727 -13.89 15.49 -13.14
C LEU A 727 -13.13 14.47 -14.00
N GLY A 728 -11.96 14.06 -13.53
CA GLY A 728 -11.09 13.10 -14.22
C GLY A 728 -11.45 11.65 -13.91
N VAL A 729 -10.59 10.72 -14.36
CA VAL A 729 -10.79 9.27 -14.19
C VAL A 729 -10.72 8.80 -12.73
N ASP A 730 -10.00 9.56 -11.89
CA ASP A 730 -9.92 9.34 -10.44
C ASP A 730 -10.86 10.30 -9.66
N GLY A 731 -11.75 11.01 -10.36
CA GLY A 731 -12.69 11.93 -9.74
C GLY A 731 -13.64 11.24 -8.77
N PRO A 732 -14.16 11.97 -7.77
CA PRO A 732 -15.15 11.42 -6.85
C PRO A 732 -16.41 10.98 -7.59
N ASP A 733 -17.03 9.91 -7.12
CA ASP A 733 -18.23 9.33 -7.72
C ASP A 733 -19.55 9.92 -7.21
N CYS A 734 -19.49 10.78 -6.19
CA CYS A 734 -20.63 11.42 -5.55
C CYS A 734 -20.21 12.73 -4.88
N GLY A 735 -21.14 13.65 -4.66
CA GLY A 735 -20.93 14.82 -3.80
C GLY A 735 -22.14 15.73 -3.79
N GLY A 736 -22.07 16.80 -2.99
CA GLY A 736 -23.19 17.73 -2.81
C GLY A 736 -23.01 19.05 -3.55
N LEU A 737 -22.56 18.99 -4.80
CA LEU A 737 -22.42 20.14 -5.70
C LEU A 737 -23.02 19.81 -7.07
N ILE A 738 -23.53 20.82 -7.77
CA ILE A 738 -24.15 20.63 -9.08
C ILE A 738 -23.13 20.28 -10.17
N CYS A 739 -23.57 19.51 -11.16
CA CYS A 739 -22.82 19.20 -12.38
C CYS A 739 -23.60 19.73 -13.58
N VAL A 740 -22.96 20.59 -14.40
CA VAL A 740 -23.64 21.39 -15.44
C VAL A 740 -23.36 20.90 -16.86
N LEU A 741 -22.30 20.12 -17.06
CA LEU A 741 -22.01 19.43 -18.32
C LEU A 741 -21.42 18.07 -18.00
N ALA A 742 -21.43 17.16 -18.98
CA ALA A 742 -20.61 15.95 -18.94
C ALA A 742 -20.05 15.63 -20.33
N VAL A 743 -18.72 15.49 -20.38
CA VAL A 743 -17.98 15.09 -21.60
C VAL A 743 -18.37 13.66 -21.98
N VAL A 744 -18.66 13.46 -23.27
CA VAL A 744 -19.07 12.15 -23.81
C VAL A 744 -17.93 11.13 -23.70
N GLN A 745 -18.24 9.85 -23.57
CA GLN A 745 -17.22 8.81 -23.32
C GLN A 745 -16.15 8.77 -24.43
N ALA A 746 -16.52 9.04 -25.68
CA ALA A 746 -15.59 9.08 -26.80
C ALA A 746 -14.52 10.17 -26.65
N ASP A 747 -14.75 11.22 -25.87
CA ASP A 747 -13.79 12.32 -25.70
C ASP A 747 -13.01 12.25 -24.38
N TRP A 748 -13.20 11.21 -23.57
CA TRP A 748 -12.45 11.04 -22.32
C TRP A 748 -10.93 10.97 -22.54
N TRP A 749 -10.47 10.34 -23.62
CA TRP A 749 -9.04 10.27 -23.94
C TRP A 749 -8.41 11.64 -24.19
N LYS A 750 -9.17 12.58 -24.78
CA LYS A 750 -8.73 13.98 -24.97
C LYS A 750 -8.52 14.65 -23.62
N MET A 751 -9.41 14.41 -22.65
CA MET A 751 -9.22 14.91 -21.28
C MET A 751 -7.94 14.35 -20.66
N GLY A 752 -7.60 13.10 -20.94
CA GLY A 752 -6.35 12.48 -20.53
C GLY A 752 -5.09 13.15 -21.07
N GLN A 753 -5.19 13.95 -22.14
CA GLN A 753 -4.04 14.58 -22.80
C GLN A 753 -3.97 16.10 -22.63
N LEU A 754 -5.04 16.73 -22.14
CA LEU A 754 -5.04 18.17 -21.81
C LEU A 754 -3.87 18.51 -20.88
N ALA A 755 -3.00 19.40 -21.34
CA ALA A 755 -1.86 19.91 -20.61
C ALA A 755 -2.15 21.32 -20.05
N ALA A 756 -1.38 21.72 -19.03
CA ALA A 756 -1.48 23.07 -18.48
C ALA A 756 -1.21 24.13 -19.57
N GLY A 757 -2.09 25.12 -19.66
CA GLY A 757 -2.04 26.18 -20.67
C GLY A 757 -2.70 25.85 -22.00
N ASP A 758 -3.13 24.60 -22.23
CA ASP A 758 -3.95 24.27 -23.40
C ASP A 758 -5.30 24.99 -23.32
N THR A 759 -5.84 25.35 -24.49
CA THR A 759 -7.18 25.92 -24.60
C THR A 759 -8.17 24.88 -25.10
N PHE A 760 -9.43 25.01 -24.70
CA PHE A 760 -10.48 24.13 -25.20
C PHE A 760 -11.85 24.81 -25.22
N ARG A 761 -12.78 24.25 -25.98
CA ARG A 761 -14.20 24.63 -25.96
C ARG A 761 -15.10 23.41 -25.99
N PHE A 762 -16.31 23.54 -25.45
CA PHE A 762 -17.33 22.51 -25.54
C PHE A 762 -18.16 22.64 -26.81
N ILE A 763 -18.59 21.51 -27.36
CA ILE A 763 -19.64 21.43 -28.38
C ILE A 763 -20.69 20.42 -27.93
N GLN A 764 -21.96 20.70 -28.21
CA GLN A 764 -23.04 19.76 -27.90
C GLN A 764 -23.29 18.84 -29.12
N PRO A 765 -23.01 17.53 -29.03
CA PRO A 765 -23.38 16.57 -30.07
C PRO A 765 -24.85 16.13 -29.94
N THR A 766 -25.36 15.38 -30.92
CA THR A 766 -26.55 14.54 -30.69
C THR A 766 -26.15 13.26 -29.95
N GLU A 767 -27.10 12.64 -29.24
CA GLU A 767 -26.85 11.36 -28.57
C GLU A 767 -26.41 10.26 -29.55
N GLN A 768 -27.01 10.25 -30.75
CA GLN A 768 -26.63 9.34 -31.83
C GLN A 768 -25.19 9.58 -32.29
N ALA A 769 -24.78 10.84 -32.49
CA ALA A 769 -23.41 11.17 -32.89
C ALA A 769 -22.38 10.75 -31.83
N ALA A 770 -22.70 10.93 -30.54
CA ALA A 770 -21.84 10.46 -29.44
C ALA A 770 -21.65 8.93 -29.47
N ALA A 771 -22.73 8.17 -29.69
CA ALA A 771 -22.67 6.71 -29.82
C ALA A 771 -21.90 6.25 -31.08
N GLU A 772 -22.11 6.93 -32.22
CA GLU A 772 -21.38 6.68 -33.47
C GLU A 772 -19.87 6.92 -33.30
N GLN A 773 -19.47 7.97 -32.56
CA GLN A 773 -18.07 8.26 -32.27
C GLN A 773 -17.40 7.14 -31.46
N LEU A 774 -18.09 6.55 -30.48
CA LEU A 774 -17.58 5.36 -29.76
C LEU A 774 -17.43 4.15 -30.66
N GLN A 775 -18.39 3.90 -31.56
CA GLN A 775 -18.28 2.79 -32.52
C GLN A 775 -17.10 3.00 -33.46
N GLN A 776 -16.87 4.23 -33.92
CA GLN A 776 -15.71 4.60 -34.72
C GLN A 776 -14.38 4.29 -34.00
N GLN A 777 -14.28 4.62 -32.71
CA GLN A 777 -13.09 4.28 -31.91
C GLN A 777 -12.86 2.77 -31.81
N LYS A 778 -13.92 1.97 -31.68
CA LYS A 778 -13.81 0.50 -31.72
C LYS A 778 -13.31 0.00 -33.06
N HIS A 779 -13.80 0.54 -34.17
CA HIS A 779 -13.33 0.18 -35.50
C HIS A 779 -11.85 0.57 -35.70
N TRP A 780 -11.45 1.75 -35.22
CA TRP A 780 -10.06 2.18 -35.21
C TRP A 780 -9.17 1.21 -34.42
N LEU A 781 -9.53 0.88 -33.17
CA LEU A 781 -8.80 -0.12 -32.37
C LEU A 781 -8.72 -1.49 -33.04
N ALA A 782 -9.81 -1.94 -33.66
CA ALA A 782 -9.85 -3.21 -34.39
C ALA A 782 -8.93 -3.21 -35.62
N SER A 783 -8.85 -2.09 -36.36
CA SER A 783 -7.90 -1.96 -37.48
C SER A 783 -6.45 -2.01 -37.01
N ILE A 784 -6.12 -1.41 -35.86
CA ILE A 784 -4.78 -1.47 -35.27
C ILE A 784 -4.46 -2.91 -34.86
N ALA A 785 -5.38 -3.60 -34.19
CA ALA A 785 -5.19 -4.99 -33.82
C ALA A 785 -4.94 -5.89 -35.05
N ALA A 786 -5.65 -5.66 -36.16
CA ALA A 786 -5.43 -6.38 -37.42
C ALA A 786 -4.06 -6.07 -38.05
N ALA A 787 -3.62 -4.81 -38.02
CA ALA A 787 -2.30 -4.40 -38.50
C ALA A 787 -1.17 -5.05 -37.70
N VAL A 788 -1.26 -5.04 -36.36
CA VAL A 788 -0.26 -5.67 -35.47
C VAL A 788 -0.19 -7.18 -35.71
N ASN A 789 -1.34 -7.86 -35.84
CA ASN A 789 -1.40 -9.30 -36.05
C ASN A 789 -0.88 -9.75 -37.42
N SER A 790 -1.06 -8.91 -38.45
CA SER A 790 -0.59 -9.22 -39.80
C SER A 790 0.86 -8.81 -40.06
N GLY A 791 1.48 -8.03 -39.16
CA GLY A 791 2.79 -7.45 -39.36
C GLY A 791 2.84 -6.48 -40.55
N SER A 792 1.69 -5.98 -41.00
CA SER A 792 1.52 -5.09 -42.14
C SER A 792 0.95 -3.75 -41.69
N ALA A 793 1.50 -2.65 -42.20
CA ALA A 793 1.07 -1.29 -41.88
C ALA A 793 -0.19 -0.84 -42.69
N ALA A 794 -1.17 -1.74 -42.95
CA ALA A 794 -2.20 -1.54 -43.98
C ALA A 794 -3.57 -0.98 -43.50
N ASP A 795 -4.12 -0.11 -44.37
CA ASP A 795 -5.41 0.62 -44.47
C ASP A 795 -5.93 1.41 -43.23
N PRO A 796 -5.66 2.74 -43.15
CA PRO A 796 -6.03 3.55 -42.00
C PRO A 796 -7.54 3.81 -41.95
N PHE A 797 -8.16 3.41 -40.83
CA PHE A 797 -9.42 4.00 -40.42
C PHE A 797 -9.10 5.29 -39.64
N PRO A 798 -9.50 6.49 -40.09
CA PRO A 798 -9.20 7.71 -39.36
C PRO A 798 -9.99 7.77 -38.04
N LEU A 799 -9.36 8.29 -36.97
CA LEU A 799 -10.01 8.48 -35.67
C LEU A 799 -10.95 9.71 -35.65
N ASP A 800 -10.69 10.70 -36.52
CA ASP A 800 -11.34 12.01 -36.44
C ASP A 800 -12.81 11.99 -36.88
N VAL A 801 -13.69 12.36 -35.94
CA VAL A 801 -15.08 12.76 -36.19
C VAL A 801 -15.27 14.13 -35.59
N GLU A 802 -15.43 15.15 -36.43
CA GLU A 802 -15.95 16.42 -35.96
C GLU A 802 -17.46 16.26 -35.75
N SER A 803 -17.91 16.44 -34.50
CA SER A 803 -19.33 16.59 -34.23
C SER A 803 -19.77 17.99 -34.67
N GLU A 804 -20.81 18.09 -35.48
CA GLU A 804 -21.39 19.39 -35.84
C GLU A 804 -22.08 20.02 -34.62
N PRO A 805 -21.89 21.32 -34.34
CA PRO A 805 -22.55 21.99 -33.22
C PRO A 805 -24.08 21.94 -33.36
N GLN A 806 -24.79 21.51 -32.31
CA GLN A 806 -26.24 21.53 -32.24
C GLN A 806 -26.77 22.62 -31.29
N ALA A 807 -28.08 22.85 -31.32
CA ALA A 807 -28.75 23.74 -30.38
C ALA A 807 -28.66 23.20 -28.95
N VAL A 808 -28.43 24.08 -27.98
CA VAL A 808 -28.32 23.73 -26.57
C VAL A 808 -29.67 23.22 -26.05
N THR A 809 -29.68 22.05 -25.41
CA THR A 809 -30.91 21.42 -24.89
C THR A 809 -30.99 21.48 -23.37
N ASP A 810 -32.20 21.24 -22.84
CA ASP A 810 -32.40 21.01 -21.40
C ASP A 810 -31.87 19.63 -20.99
N GLY A 811 -31.43 19.50 -19.74
CA GLY A 811 -30.97 18.24 -19.14
C GLY A 811 -32.10 17.33 -18.66
N VAL A 812 -33.33 17.82 -18.50
CA VAL A 812 -34.47 17.00 -18.05
C VAL A 812 -35.04 16.17 -19.21
N ILE A 813 -35.04 14.84 -19.02
CA ILE A 813 -35.54 13.87 -20.00
C ILE A 813 -37.02 13.56 -19.75
N LYS A 814 -37.39 13.34 -18.48
CA LYS A 814 -38.75 12.94 -18.09
C LYS A 814 -39.06 13.37 -16.66
N VAL A 815 -40.31 13.71 -16.41
CA VAL A 815 -40.84 13.95 -15.06
C VAL A 815 -42.05 13.06 -14.85
N ILE A 816 -42.05 12.28 -13.77
CA ILE A 816 -43.23 11.57 -13.28
C ILE A 816 -43.73 12.36 -12.06
N PRO A 817 -44.95 12.93 -12.10
CA PRO A 817 -45.48 13.70 -11.00
C PRO A 817 -45.70 12.80 -9.77
N GLY A 818 -45.51 13.36 -8.58
CA GLY A 818 -45.81 12.66 -7.33
C GLY A 818 -47.31 12.39 -7.16
N ASP A 819 -47.65 11.35 -6.39
CA ASP A 819 -49.02 11.03 -6.01
C ASP A 819 -49.25 11.36 -4.53
N GLY A 820 -49.92 12.47 -4.27
CA GLY A 820 -50.24 12.94 -2.92
C GLY A 820 -51.14 11.99 -2.12
N ALA A 821 -51.88 11.07 -2.75
CA ALA A 821 -52.72 10.09 -2.04
C ALA A 821 -51.89 8.97 -1.38
N LEU A 822 -50.74 8.63 -1.97
CA LEU A 822 -49.78 7.65 -1.46
C LEU A 822 -48.55 8.31 -0.80
N ASP A 823 -48.57 9.64 -0.69
CA ASP A 823 -47.43 10.45 -0.26
C ASP A 823 -46.18 10.11 -1.11
N ALA A 824 -46.39 9.81 -2.41
CA ALA A 824 -45.35 9.34 -3.31
C ALA A 824 -44.56 10.52 -3.89
N PRO A 825 -43.21 10.49 -3.85
CA PRO A 825 -42.39 11.57 -4.38
C PRO A 825 -42.49 11.67 -5.91
N SER A 826 -42.30 12.87 -6.46
CA SER A 826 -42.06 13.05 -7.90
C SER A 826 -40.73 12.42 -8.30
N LEU A 827 -40.61 11.97 -9.54
CA LEU A 827 -39.36 11.42 -10.08
C LEU A 827 -38.92 12.25 -11.28
N THR A 828 -37.72 12.82 -11.23
CA THR A 828 -37.16 13.63 -12.32
C THR A 828 -35.93 12.93 -12.88
N PHE A 829 -35.98 12.57 -14.15
CA PHE A 829 -34.92 11.86 -14.87
C PHE A 829 -34.10 12.88 -15.67
N LYS A 830 -32.80 12.95 -15.40
CA LYS A 830 -31.89 13.96 -15.95
C LYS A 830 -30.67 13.33 -16.62
N LEU A 831 -30.24 13.92 -17.72
CA LEU A 831 -29.01 13.54 -18.43
C LEU A 831 -27.79 13.80 -17.56
N SER A 832 -26.82 12.88 -17.58
CA SER A 832 -25.53 13.07 -16.93
C SER A 832 -24.40 12.60 -17.86
N GLY A 833 -24.42 13.16 -19.08
CA GLY A 833 -23.59 12.72 -20.20
C GLY A 833 -24.30 11.71 -21.10
N ASP A 834 -23.56 11.09 -22.01
CA ASP A 834 -24.05 10.08 -22.97
C ASP A 834 -24.26 8.70 -22.32
N GLY A 835 -23.55 8.41 -21.23
CA GLY A 835 -23.58 7.12 -20.54
C GLY A 835 -24.11 7.13 -19.11
N ALA A 836 -24.91 8.12 -18.71
CA ALA A 836 -25.53 8.10 -17.39
C ALA A 836 -26.85 8.88 -17.29
N ILE A 837 -27.75 8.40 -16.43
CA ILE A 837 -29.01 9.06 -16.06
C ILE A 837 -29.06 9.24 -14.55
N LEU A 838 -29.22 10.48 -14.08
CA LEU A 838 -29.51 10.79 -12.68
C LEU A 838 -31.02 10.81 -12.47
N ILE A 839 -31.49 10.15 -11.42
CA ILE A 839 -32.87 10.25 -10.96
C ILE A 839 -32.90 11.04 -9.66
N GLU A 840 -33.56 12.19 -9.66
CA GLU A 840 -33.92 12.92 -8.44
C GLU A 840 -35.27 12.39 -7.92
N ILE A 841 -35.30 12.01 -6.64
CA ILE A 841 -36.47 11.42 -5.98
C ILE A 841 -37.06 12.44 -5.02
N GLY A 842 -38.17 13.04 -5.41
CA GLY A 842 -38.85 14.07 -4.63
C GLY A 842 -38.04 15.35 -4.51
N GLU A 843 -38.31 16.11 -3.45
CA GLU A 843 -37.53 17.30 -3.12
C GLU A 843 -36.11 16.93 -2.69
N GLN A 844 -35.14 17.76 -3.05
CA GLN A 844 -33.74 17.62 -2.64
C GLN A 844 -33.55 18.03 -1.17
N ASN A 845 -34.06 17.17 -0.27
CA ASN A 845 -34.10 17.31 1.18
C ASN A 845 -33.79 15.97 1.86
N LEU A 846 -33.48 16.01 3.17
CA LEU A 846 -33.23 14.81 3.97
C LEU A 846 -34.55 14.21 4.47
N PHE A 847 -35.01 13.15 3.80
CA PHE A 847 -36.14 12.33 4.25
C PHE A 847 -35.77 10.85 4.22
N PHE A 848 -35.99 10.14 5.33
CA PHE A 848 -35.68 8.71 5.41
C PHE A 848 -36.40 7.91 4.32
N ARG A 849 -37.68 8.24 4.08
CA ARG A 849 -38.49 7.53 3.07
C ARG A 849 -37.95 7.69 1.66
N THR A 850 -37.46 8.87 1.28
CA THR A 850 -36.84 9.09 -0.04
C THR A 850 -35.62 8.20 -0.23
N ARG A 851 -34.73 8.15 0.77
CA ARG A 851 -33.55 7.29 0.72
C ARG A 851 -33.93 5.80 0.68
N LEU A 852 -34.95 5.39 1.44
CA LEU A 852 -35.47 4.02 1.39
C LEU A 852 -36.01 3.66 0.01
N ILE A 853 -36.72 4.56 -0.67
CA ILE A 853 -37.19 4.34 -2.04
C ILE A 853 -36.00 4.13 -2.98
N ALA A 854 -34.94 4.94 -2.88
CA ALA A 854 -33.72 4.76 -3.67
C ALA A 854 -33.09 3.37 -3.45
N GLU A 855 -33.06 2.89 -2.19
CA GLU A 855 -32.53 1.56 -1.84
C GLU A 855 -33.32 0.43 -2.48
N LEU A 856 -34.65 0.47 -2.34
CA LEU A 856 -35.54 -0.53 -2.91
C LEU A 856 -35.43 -0.55 -4.44
N TRP A 857 -35.29 0.64 -5.03
CA TRP A 857 -35.15 0.77 -6.47
C TRP A 857 -33.84 0.20 -6.97
N GLU A 858 -32.71 0.51 -6.32
CA GLU A 858 -31.42 -0.05 -6.66
C GLU A 858 -31.46 -1.59 -6.61
N ARG A 859 -31.99 -2.17 -5.52
CA ARG A 859 -32.13 -3.63 -5.37
C ARG A 859 -32.97 -4.24 -6.49
N ARG A 860 -34.08 -3.58 -6.86
CA ARG A 860 -34.94 -4.02 -7.96
C ARG A 860 -34.24 -3.91 -9.31
N LEU A 861 -33.49 -2.83 -9.56
CA LEU A 861 -32.75 -2.66 -10.80
C LEU A 861 -31.66 -3.73 -10.94
N ARG A 862 -30.96 -4.06 -9.85
CA ARG A 862 -29.97 -5.15 -9.84
C ARG A 862 -30.61 -6.51 -10.12
N SER A 863 -31.84 -6.77 -9.65
CA SER A 863 -32.56 -8.01 -9.98
C SER A 863 -33.07 -8.05 -11.43
N HIS A 864 -33.10 -6.91 -12.12
CA HIS A 864 -33.47 -6.78 -13.53
C HIS A 864 -32.28 -6.28 -14.36
N ALA A 865 -31.05 -6.60 -13.94
CA ALA A 865 -29.83 -6.10 -14.58
C ALA A 865 -29.86 -6.41 -16.09
N LYS A 866 -29.60 -5.37 -16.89
CA LYS A 866 -29.40 -5.49 -18.32
C LYS A 866 -27.91 -5.37 -18.63
N ASP A 867 -27.45 -6.13 -19.61
CA ASP A 867 -26.11 -5.97 -20.17
C ASP A 867 -25.91 -4.52 -20.63
N GLY A 868 -24.75 -3.95 -20.28
CA GLY A 868 -24.41 -2.56 -20.58
C GLY A 868 -24.56 -1.59 -19.41
N ILE A 869 -25.36 -1.89 -18.38
CA ILE A 869 -25.38 -1.11 -17.12
C ILE A 869 -24.26 -1.63 -16.22
N TYR A 870 -23.37 -0.74 -15.78
CA TYR A 870 -22.17 -1.14 -15.01
C TYR A 870 -22.07 -0.47 -13.63
N ALA A 871 -22.84 0.60 -13.34
CA ALA A 871 -22.82 1.16 -12.00
C ALA A 871 -24.14 1.75 -11.51
N TYR A 872 -24.32 1.64 -10.19
CA TYR A 872 -25.44 2.19 -9.44
C TYR A 872 -24.87 3.00 -8.27
N ILE A 873 -25.14 4.30 -8.22
CA ILE A 873 -24.57 5.19 -7.20
C ILE A 873 -25.72 5.84 -6.44
N PRO A 874 -26.09 5.34 -5.25
CA PRO A 874 -27.15 5.89 -4.43
C PRO A 874 -26.68 7.18 -3.73
N GLY A 875 -27.43 8.26 -3.95
CA GLY A 875 -27.33 9.49 -3.16
C GLY A 875 -28.33 9.47 -2.01
N VAL A 876 -28.53 10.63 -1.38
CA VAL A 876 -29.51 10.77 -0.28
C VAL A 876 -30.94 10.81 -0.84
N ALA A 877 -31.15 11.64 -1.86
CA ALA A 877 -32.43 11.85 -2.52
C ALA A 877 -32.34 11.62 -4.04
N SER A 878 -31.40 10.76 -4.45
CA SER A 878 -31.14 10.49 -5.86
C SER A 878 -30.55 9.10 -6.08
N LEU A 879 -30.61 8.63 -7.33
CA LEU A 879 -29.89 7.45 -7.80
C LEU A 879 -29.25 7.77 -9.16
N LEU A 880 -27.95 7.54 -9.32
CA LEU A 880 -27.27 7.66 -10.62
C LEU A 880 -27.04 6.27 -11.21
N ILE A 881 -27.42 6.09 -12.47
CA ILE A 881 -27.18 4.87 -13.25
C ILE A 881 -26.16 5.16 -14.33
N LYS A 882 -25.08 4.38 -14.38
CA LYS A 882 -24.06 4.47 -15.44
C LYS A 882 -24.12 3.25 -16.37
N TYR A 883 -23.99 3.50 -17.66
CA TYR A 883 -24.08 2.50 -18.70
C TYR A 883 -23.14 2.79 -19.88
N HIS A 884 -22.94 1.77 -20.70
CA HIS A 884 -22.19 1.83 -21.96
C HIS A 884 -23.15 2.17 -23.10
N PRO A 885 -23.12 3.39 -23.66
CA PRO A 885 -24.09 3.84 -24.68
C PRO A 885 -23.96 3.10 -26.02
N ASP A 886 -22.83 2.43 -26.24
CA ASP A 886 -22.54 1.53 -27.34
C ASP A 886 -23.08 0.10 -27.14
N ALA A 887 -23.54 -0.23 -25.94
CA ALA A 887 -24.13 -1.53 -25.58
C ALA A 887 -25.65 -1.46 -25.33
N ILE A 888 -26.14 -0.36 -24.74
CA ILE A 888 -27.56 -0.13 -24.46
C ILE A 888 -27.92 1.34 -24.73
N SER A 889 -29.05 1.58 -25.40
CA SER A 889 -29.49 2.95 -25.70
C SER A 889 -30.01 3.65 -24.45
N GLN A 890 -29.90 4.99 -24.41
CA GLN A 890 -30.47 5.78 -23.32
C GLN A 890 -31.99 5.54 -23.16
N ALA A 891 -32.72 5.43 -24.28
CA ALA A 891 -34.15 5.17 -24.27
C ALA A 891 -34.48 3.83 -23.58
N ASP A 892 -33.71 2.77 -23.86
CA ASP A 892 -33.90 1.45 -23.23
C ASP A 892 -33.58 1.45 -21.73
N VAL A 893 -32.62 2.29 -21.30
CA VAL A 893 -32.32 2.50 -19.88
C VAL A 893 -33.44 3.29 -19.23
N LEU A 894 -33.92 4.38 -19.84
CA LEU A 894 -35.03 5.18 -19.34
C LEU A 894 -36.30 4.34 -19.19
N ASP A 895 -36.62 3.51 -20.18
CA ASP A 895 -37.78 2.61 -20.14
C ASP A 895 -37.66 1.57 -19.01
N LEU A 896 -36.44 1.03 -18.79
CA LEU A 896 -36.18 0.17 -17.63
C LEU A 896 -36.40 0.92 -16.32
N LEU A 897 -35.90 2.15 -16.20
CA LEU A 897 -36.05 2.94 -14.98
C LEU A 897 -37.52 3.27 -14.71
N VAL A 898 -38.25 3.75 -15.72
CA VAL A 898 -39.67 4.06 -15.59
C VAL A 898 -40.47 2.82 -15.20
N SER A 899 -40.29 1.69 -15.91
CA SER A 899 -41.05 0.46 -15.62
C SER A 899 -40.73 -0.13 -14.24
N THR A 900 -39.51 0.03 -13.74
CA THR A 900 -39.12 -0.45 -12.40
C THR A 900 -39.50 0.51 -11.29
N SER A 901 -39.87 1.76 -11.61
CA SER A 901 -40.31 2.75 -10.62
C SER A 901 -41.70 2.46 -10.03
N ASP A 902 -42.53 1.71 -10.76
CA ASP A 902 -43.91 1.42 -10.41
C ASP A 902 -44.03 0.70 -9.05
N GLY A 903 -44.88 1.20 -8.16
CA GLY A 903 -45.18 0.56 -6.88
C GLY A 903 -44.16 0.79 -5.75
N LEU A 904 -42.96 1.32 -6.03
CA LEU A 904 -41.91 1.53 -5.01
C LEU A 904 -42.37 2.38 -3.82
N ALA A 905 -43.11 3.46 -4.10
CA ALA A 905 -43.62 4.34 -3.04
C ALA A 905 -44.56 3.61 -2.07
N ARG A 906 -45.37 2.67 -2.58
CA ARG A 906 -46.26 1.84 -1.76
C ARG A 906 -45.46 0.80 -0.98
N GLU A 907 -44.50 0.15 -1.63
CA GLU A 907 -43.65 -0.85 -0.99
C GLU A 907 -42.82 -0.27 0.16
N SER A 908 -42.41 1.00 0.06
CA SER A 908 -41.62 1.67 1.10
C SER A 908 -42.32 1.84 2.45
N LEU A 909 -43.66 1.76 2.52
CA LEU A 909 -44.43 2.07 3.72
C LEU A 909 -44.26 1.06 4.86
N ASP A 910 -44.15 -0.23 4.52
CA ASP A 910 -44.18 -1.33 5.48
C ASP A 910 -42.85 -2.12 5.50
N GLN A 911 -41.76 -1.54 4.99
CA GLN A 911 -40.45 -2.21 5.01
C GLN A 911 -39.88 -2.32 6.42
N ILE A 912 -39.24 -3.46 6.68
CA ILE A 912 -38.33 -3.66 7.81
C ILE A 912 -36.95 -3.87 7.24
N VAL A 913 -36.06 -2.89 7.45
CA VAL A 913 -34.68 -2.92 6.94
C VAL A 913 -33.80 -3.59 7.99
N PRO A 914 -33.14 -4.72 7.69
CA PRO A 914 -32.08 -5.26 8.53
C PRO A 914 -30.94 -4.25 8.65
N SER A 915 -30.45 -4.04 9.86
CA SER A 915 -29.45 -3.02 10.18
C SER A 915 -28.56 -3.50 11.32
N ARG A 916 -27.52 -2.73 11.64
CA ARG A 916 -26.66 -2.94 12.80
C ARG A 916 -26.58 -1.64 13.57
N ARG A 917 -26.66 -1.70 14.90
CA ARG A 917 -26.32 -0.56 15.76
C ARG A 917 -24.87 -0.67 16.17
N ILE A 918 -24.06 0.33 15.82
CA ILE A 918 -22.62 0.38 16.04
C ILE A 918 -22.33 1.50 17.03
N HIS A 919 -21.71 1.14 18.16
CA HIS A 919 -21.37 2.09 19.23
C HIS A 919 -19.97 2.66 18.98
N LEU A 920 -19.91 3.90 18.48
CA LEU A 920 -18.66 4.53 18.08
C LEU A 920 -18.16 5.56 19.11
N PRO A 921 -16.89 5.49 19.52
CA PRO A 921 -16.28 6.52 20.35
C PRO A 921 -16.13 7.80 19.54
N VAL A 922 -16.38 8.95 20.18
CA VAL A 922 -16.25 10.26 19.54
C VAL A 922 -15.65 11.26 20.52
N ILE A 923 -14.78 12.12 19.99
CA ILE A 923 -14.29 13.32 20.66
C ILE A 923 -14.67 14.54 19.83
N PHE A 924 -14.95 15.64 20.50
CA PHE A 924 -15.27 16.93 19.89
C PHE A 924 -14.21 17.94 20.23
N ASN A 925 -13.97 18.88 19.30
CA ASN A 925 -13.04 19.99 19.50
C ASN A 925 -11.62 19.57 19.96
N ASP A 926 -11.11 18.45 19.43
CA ASP A 926 -9.81 17.89 19.80
C ASP A 926 -8.63 18.66 19.18
N SER A 927 -7.43 18.43 19.73
CA SER A 927 -6.22 19.10 19.28
C SER A 927 -5.88 18.80 17.81
N GLY A 928 -6.18 17.58 17.34
CA GLY A 928 -5.99 17.16 15.95
C GLY A 928 -6.89 17.92 14.99
N SER A 929 -8.18 18.03 15.32
CA SER A 929 -9.14 18.84 14.53
C SER A 929 -8.71 20.32 14.45
N GLN A 930 -8.27 20.92 15.56
CA GLN A 930 -7.82 22.31 15.55
C GLN A 930 -6.57 22.50 14.67
N ALA A 931 -5.62 21.57 14.72
CA ALA A 931 -4.43 21.63 13.87
C ALA A 931 -4.76 21.62 12.36
N VAL A 932 -5.84 20.93 11.96
CA VAL A 932 -6.32 20.92 10.57
C VAL A 932 -6.91 22.27 10.18
N ILE A 933 -7.68 22.90 11.07
CA ILE A 933 -8.25 24.23 10.85
C ILE A 933 -7.13 25.28 10.75
N ASP A 934 -6.12 25.20 11.61
CA ASP A 934 -4.96 26.08 11.57
C ASP A 934 -4.16 25.91 10.27
N ARG A 935 -3.94 24.66 9.85
CA ARG A 935 -3.31 24.35 8.56
C ARG A 935 -4.10 24.92 7.39
N TYR A 936 -5.43 24.90 7.43
CA TYR A 936 -6.27 25.53 6.41
C TYR A 936 -6.04 27.05 6.34
N MET A 937 -6.07 27.74 7.49
CA MET A 937 -5.84 29.19 7.55
C MET A 937 -4.45 29.57 7.03
N GLN A 938 -3.44 28.75 7.35
CA GLN A 938 -2.06 28.96 6.87
C GLN A 938 -1.91 28.71 5.37
N SER A 939 -2.43 27.59 4.87
CA SER A 939 -2.24 27.16 3.47
C SER A 939 -3.05 27.97 2.45
N THR A 940 -4.23 28.46 2.83
CA THR A 940 -5.06 29.30 1.95
C THR A 940 -4.78 30.79 2.12
N GLY A 941 -4.15 31.19 3.24
CA GLY A 941 -4.08 32.58 3.67
C GLY A 941 -5.43 33.14 4.15
N ARG A 942 -6.51 32.34 4.15
CA ARG A 942 -7.84 32.76 4.57
C ARG A 942 -7.93 32.78 6.10
N LYS A 943 -7.60 33.93 6.69
CA LYS A 943 -7.59 34.16 8.15
C LYS A 943 -8.96 34.47 8.75
N LYS A 944 -9.94 34.85 7.92
CA LYS A 944 -11.29 35.22 8.36
C LYS A 944 -12.35 34.50 7.54
N ALA A 945 -13.28 33.89 8.26
CA ALA A 945 -14.54 33.36 7.76
C ALA A 945 -15.51 33.29 8.96
N ALA A 946 -16.81 33.22 8.71
CA ALA A 946 -17.80 33.08 9.78
C ALA A 946 -17.59 31.79 10.60
N TYR A 947 -16.96 30.77 10.00
CA TYR A 947 -16.62 29.49 10.61
C TYR A 947 -15.21 29.40 11.20
N LEU A 948 -14.45 30.50 11.24
CA LEU A 948 -13.10 30.56 11.81
C LEU A 948 -13.05 31.46 13.05
N PRO A 949 -12.18 31.17 14.04
CA PRO A 949 -11.15 30.13 14.04
C PRO A 949 -11.63 28.76 14.55
N SER A 950 -12.87 28.65 15.02
CA SER A 950 -13.44 27.39 15.54
C SER A 950 -14.75 27.04 14.84
N ASN A 951 -14.74 25.89 14.19
CA ASN A 951 -15.87 25.36 13.44
C ASN A 951 -17.03 24.95 14.34
N ILE A 952 -16.75 24.31 15.47
CA ILE A 952 -17.79 23.83 16.39
C ILE A 952 -18.45 24.99 17.15
N GLU A 953 -17.68 26.05 17.48
CA GLU A 953 -18.25 27.29 18.01
C GLU A 953 -19.15 27.99 16.99
N TYR A 954 -18.72 28.03 15.72
CA TYR A 954 -19.57 28.49 14.63
C TYR A 954 -20.86 27.67 14.54
N MET A 955 -20.76 26.33 14.58
CA MET A 955 -21.93 25.44 14.54
C MET A 955 -22.89 25.71 15.69
N ALA A 956 -22.37 25.89 16.91
CA ALA A 956 -23.16 26.25 18.07
C ALA A 956 -23.91 27.58 17.86
N LYS A 957 -23.18 28.63 17.46
CA LYS A 957 -23.74 29.97 17.23
C LYS A 957 -24.75 30.00 16.09
N ALA A 958 -24.44 29.35 14.97
CA ALA A 958 -25.28 29.24 13.78
C ALA A 958 -26.63 28.57 14.07
N ASN A 959 -26.67 27.70 15.07
CA ASN A 959 -27.84 26.95 15.49
C ASN A 959 -28.41 27.42 16.84
N GLY A 960 -28.00 28.61 17.31
CA GLY A 960 -28.58 29.25 18.49
C GLY A 960 -28.34 28.51 19.81
N PHE A 961 -27.33 27.64 19.88
CA PHE A 961 -26.93 26.97 21.12
C PHE A 961 -26.13 27.93 22.02
N ALA A 962 -26.27 27.78 23.34
CA ALA A 962 -25.59 28.64 24.31
C ALA A 962 -24.11 28.31 24.47
N SER A 963 -23.70 27.08 24.12
CA SER A 963 -22.31 26.62 24.23
C SER A 963 -22.02 25.44 23.30
N VAL A 964 -20.73 25.14 23.13
CA VAL A 964 -20.25 23.94 22.43
C VAL A 964 -20.75 22.65 23.09
N SER A 965 -20.79 22.59 24.42
CA SER A 965 -21.27 21.41 25.15
C SER A 965 -22.74 21.07 24.86
N GLU A 966 -23.57 22.07 24.57
CA GLU A 966 -24.99 21.87 24.25
C GLU A 966 -25.18 21.20 22.88
N ILE A 967 -24.39 21.60 21.88
CA ILE A 967 -24.44 20.95 20.55
C ILE A 967 -23.87 19.53 20.61
N GLU A 968 -22.80 19.30 21.37
CA GLU A 968 -22.23 17.95 21.60
C GLU A 968 -23.27 17.02 22.23
N THR A 969 -23.89 17.46 23.32
CA THR A 969 -24.93 16.69 24.03
C THR A 969 -26.12 16.40 23.12
N THR A 970 -26.56 17.40 22.34
CA THR A 970 -27.66 17.23 21.39
C THR A 970 -27.31 16.22 20.30
N PHE A 971 -26.11 16.33 19.72
CA PHE A 971 -25.63 15.42 18.67
C PHE A 971 -25.57 13.96 19.15
N CYS A 972 -25.02 13.72 20.36
CA CYS A 972 -24.91 12.39 20.95
C CYS A 972 -26.23 11.84 21.52
N SER A 973 -27.27 12.66 21.67
CA SER A 973 -28.56 12.22 22.22
C SER A 973 -29.43 11.39 21.25
N ALA A 974 -29.10 11.42 19.96
CA ALA A 974 -29.85 10.75 18.91
C ALA A 974 -29.02 9.63 18.26
N ASP A 975 -29.72 8.62 17.75
CA ASP A 975 -29.18 7.63 16.84
C ASP A 975 -29.13 8.20 15.41
N TRP A 976 -28.03 7.93 14.71
CA TRP A 976 -27.77 8.40 13.35
C TRP A 976 -27.73 7.22 12.40
N TYR A 977 -28.39 7.27 11.25
CA TYR A 977 -28.26 6.22 10.25
C TYR A 977 -27.31 6.63 9.13
N VAL A 978 -26.61 5.65 8.56
CA VAL A 978 -25.78 5.83 7.36
C VAL A 978 -26.71 5.97 6.16
N ALA A 979 -26.87 7.21 5.71
CA ALA A 979 -27.72 7.53 4.57
C ALA A 979 -27.08 7.09 3.26
N SER A 980 -25.79 7.31 3.07
CA SER A 980 -25.05 6.81 1.91
C SER A 980 -23.58 6.59 2.25
N ARG A 981 -22.91 5.77 1.45
CA ARG A 981 -21.48 5.50 1.47
C ARG A 981 -20.94 5.77 0.07
N SER A 982 -20.12 6.82 -0.11
CA SER A 982 -19.62 7.21 -1.45
C SER A 982 -18.37 8.12 -1.38
N PHE A 983 -18.16 8.98 -2.38
CA PHE A 983 -17.06 9.97 -2.48
C PHE A 983 -15.67 9.35 -2.63
N PHE A 984 -14.95 9.13 -1.53
CA PHE A 984 -13.65 8.46 -1.51
C PHE A 984 -13.64 7.39 -0.44
N ALA A 985 -13.26 6.16 -0.79
CA ALA A 985 -13.08 5.04 0.15
C ALA A 985 -14.29 4.84 1.08
N GLY A 986 -15.49 4.99 0.52
CA GLY A 986 -16.77 4.79 1.20
C GLY A 986 -16.98 5.75 2.35
N LEU A 987 -16.85 7.05 2.11
CA LEU A 987 -17.14 8.10 3.08
C LEU A 987 -18.61 7.95 3.54
N PRO A 988 -18.85 7.60 4.82
CA PRO A 988 -20.20 7.46 5.34
C PRO A 988 -20.80 8.83 5.57
N MET A 989 -21.88 9.12 4.86
CA MET A 989 -22.75 10.27 5.06
C MET A 989 -23.88 9.84 5.99
N ILE A 990 -23.98 10.46 7.15
CA ILE A 990 -24.85 10.04 8.24
C ILE A 990 -25.83 11.14 8.63
N ALA A 991 -27.05 10.72 8.94
CA ALA A 991 -28.18 11.59 9.21
C ALA A 991 -28.90 11.15 10.50
N PRO A 992 -29.43 12.08 11.31
CA PRO A 992 -30.18 11.71 12.51
C PRO A 992 -31.58 11.21 12.10
N PHE A 993 -32.11 10.23 12.83
CA PHE A 993 -33.55 9.92 12.74
C PHE A 993 -34.42 11.04 13.32
N ASP A 994 -33.89 11.73 14.34
CA ASP A 994 -34.57 12.84 15.00
C ASP A 994 -34.28 14.16 14.28
N MET A 995 -35.29 14.68 13.58
CA MET A 995 -35.20 15.94 12.84
C MET A 995 -34.87 17.15 13.72
N ARG A 996 -35.05 17.06 15.04
CA ARG A 996 -34.64 18.12 16.00
C ARG A 996 -33.13 18.24 16.14
N CYS A 997 -32.40 17.18 15.78
CA CYS A 997 -30.94 17.10 15.74
C CYS A 997 -30.36 17.46 14.36
N VAL A 998 -31.18 17.95 13.42
CA VAL A 998 -30.70 18.53 12.17
C VAL A 998 -30.27 19.97 12.42
N PHE A 999 -29.01 20.26 12.09
CA PHE A 999 -28.37 21.56 12.24
C PHE A 999 -28.16 22.19 10.87
N LYS A 1000 -28.10 23.53 10.83
CA LYS A 1000 -27.73 24.29 9.64
C LYS A 1000 -26.23 24.55 9.64
N SER A 1001 -25.60 24.29 8.50
CA SER A 1001 -24.17 24.54 8.31
C SER A 1001 -23.86 24.80 6.84
N GLN A 1002 -22.89 25.66 6.58
CA GLN A 1002 -22.32 25.84 5.25
C GLN A 1002 -21.06 25.00 5.05
N LYS A 1003 -20.75 24.69 3.80
CA LYS A 1003 -19.45 24.09 3.42
C LYS A 1003 -18.34 25.16 3.44
N TYR A 1004 -17.09 24.72 3.55
CA TYR A 1004 -15.91 25.57 3.40
C TYR A 1004 -15.87 26.23 2.03
N ASN A 1005 -15.29 27.44 1.99
CA ASN A 1005 -15.05 28.17 0.76
C ASN A 1005 -13.64 28.82 0.81
N PRO A 1006 -12.67 28.49 -0.06
CA PRO A 1006 -12.59 27.23 -0.78
C PRO A 1006 -12.52 26.05 0.20
N THR A 1007 -12.77 24.85 -0.32
CA THR A 1007 -12.67 23.60 0.45
C THR A 1007 -11.23 23.33 0.92
N ARG A 1008 -11.08 22.56 2.02
CA ARG A 1008 -9.76 22.14 2.50
C ARG A 1008 -9.12 21.18 1.52
N THR A 1009 -7.80 21.27 1.41
CA THR A 1009 -6.97 20.34 0.63
C THR A 1009 -6.58 19.08 1.40
N TYR A 1010 -6.71 19.09 2.73
CA TYR A 1010 -6.35 17.99 3.62
C TYR A 1010 -7.30 17.92 4.82
N THR A 1011 -7.76 16.71 5.12
CA THR A 1011 -8.58 16.33 6.29
C THR A 1011 -8.16 14.90 6.65
N PRO A 1012 -7.73 14.63 7.90
CA PRO A 1012 -7.21 13.33 8.29
C PRO A 1012 -8.32 12.28 8.42
N ALA A 1013 -7.97 11.01 8.23
CA ALA A 1013 -8.86 9.88 8.47
C ALA A 1013 -9.46 9.89 9.90
N GLY A 1014 -10.73 9.49 10.02
CA GLY A 1014 -11.49 9.50 11.27
C GLY A 1014 -12.13 10.86 11.61
N THR A 1015 -11.83 11.93 10.87
CA THR A 1015 -12.45 13.25 11.14
C THR A 1015 -13.97 13.19 10.99
N LEU A 1016 -14.68 13.74 11.96
CA LEU A 1016 -16.13 13.93 11.94
C LEU A 1016 -16.45 15.34 11.41
N GLY A 1017 -17.08 15.39 10.23
CA GLY A 1017 -17.51 16.63 9.59
C GLY A 1017 -19.02 16.84 9.64
N TYR A 1018 -19.48 18.08 9.48
CA TYR A 1018 -20.90 18.44 9.31
C TYR A 1018 -21.09 19.53 8.25
N ALA A 1019 -22.04 19.34 7.33
CA ALA A 1019 -22.42 20.36 6.35
C ALA A 1019 -23.85 20.15 5.84
N GLY A 1020 -24.50 21.24 5.43
CA GLY A 1020 -25.89 21.20 4.99
C GLY A 1020 -26.77 20.74 6.14
N VAL A 1021 -27.27 19.52 6.05
CA VAL A 1021 -28.15 18.85 7.02
C VAL A 1021 -27.61 17.51 7.52
N MET A 1022 -26.35 17.17 7.22
CA MET A 1022 -25.77 15.87 7.53
C MET A 1022 -24.34 15.93 8.06
N SER A 1023 -23.93 14.82 8.67
CA SER A 1023 -22.57 14.59 9.11
C SER A 1023 -21.86 13.59 8.19
N ALA A 1024 -20.54 13.57 8.22
CA ALA A 1024 -19.72 12.63 7.47
C ALA A 1024 -18.49 12.22 8.27
N ILE A 1025 -18.03 10.97 8.08
CA ILE A 1025 -16.78 10.48 8.66
C ILE A 1025 -15.76 10.32 7.54
N TYR A 1026 -14.66 11.07 7.58
CA TYR A 1026 -13.61 10.98 6.57
C TYR A 1026 -12.87 9.64 6.69
N PRO A 1027 -12.95 8.73 5.70
CA PRO A 1027 -12.39 7.37 5.83
C PRO A 1027 -10.86 7.33 5.68
N VAL A 1028 -10.35 8.20 4.82
CA VAL A 1028 -8.93 8.34 4.47
C VAL A 1028 -8.53 9.81 4.55
N ASP A 1029 -7.23 10.06 4.54
CA ASP A 1029 -6.71 11.41 4.35
C ASP A 1029 -7.17 11.96 2.99
N SER A 1030 -7.98 13.02 2.99
CA SER A 1030 -8.56 13.55 1.75
C SER A 1030 -8.85 15.05 1.82
N PRO A 1031 -9.09 15.72 0.68
CA PRO A 1031 -9.76 17.02 0.67
C PRO A 1031 -11.13 16.96 1.34
N GLY A 1032 -11.64 18.10 1.84
CA GLY A 1032 -12.90 18.13 2.58
C GLY A 1032 -13.57 19.50 2.63
N GLY A 1033 -14.89 19.52 2.44
CA GLY A 1033 -15.71 20.74 2.51
C GLY A 1033 -16.51 20.90 3.80
N TYR A 1034 -16.61 19.86 4.63
CA TYR A 1034 -17.50 19.87 5.80
C TYR A 1034 -16.88 20.61 6.98
N GLN A 1035 -17.69 21.25 7.83
CA GLN A 1035 -17.21 21.86 9.07
C GLN A 1035 -16.71 20.77 10.02
N ILE A 1036 -15.53 20.94 10.62
CA ILE A 1036 -14.95 19.91 11.49
C ILE A 1036 -15.59 20.00 12.88
N LEU A 1037 -16.15 18.89 13.36
CA LEU A 1037 -16.71 18.78 14.72
C LEU A 1037 -15.72 18.11 15.68
N GLY A 1038 -14.97 17.13 15.20
CA GLY A 1038 -14.09 16.31 16.03
C GLY A 1038 -13.60 15.06 15.30
N LYS A 1039 -13.42 13.96 16.03
CA LYS A 1039 -12.82 12.72 15.52
C LYS A 1039 -13.50 11.46 16.07
N THR A 1040 -13.53 10.41 15.24
CA THR A 1040 -13.95 9.04 15.57
C THR A 1040 -13.02 8.02 14.89
N LEU A 1041 -13.28 6.73 15.06
CA LEU A 1041 -12.48 5.66 14.46
C LEU A 1041 -12.64 5.65 12.93
N THR A 1042 -11.55 5.35 12.22
CA THR A 1042 -11.61 5.25 10.76
C THR A 1042 -12.57 4.11 10.33
N PRO A 1043 -13.56 4.39 9.46
CA PRO A 1043 -14.47 3.38 8.95
C PRO A 1043 -13.90 2.57 7.78
N TRP A 1044 -12.65 2.80 7.37
CA TRP A 1044 -12.03 2.18 6.21
C TRP A 1044 -10.85 1.28 6.58
N SER A 1045 -10.75 0.15 5.89
CA SER A 1045 -9.61 -0.76 5.98
C SER A 1045 -9.36 -1.36 4.59
N PRO A 1046 -8.33 -0.90 3.86
CA PRO A 1046 -8.08 -1.36 2.49
C PRO A 1046 -7.76 -2.87 2.40
N TRP A 1047 -7.44 -3.53 3.52
CA TRP A 1047 -7.08 -4.95 3.59
C TRP A 1047 -8.15 -5.82 4.28
N GLY A 1048 -9.33 -5.25 4.55
CA GLY A 1048 -10.49 -6.04 4.92
C GLY A 1048 -10.48 -6.59 6.35
N ARG A 1049 -10.20 -5.74 7.35
CA ARG A 1049 -10.21 -6.15 8.78
C ARG A 1049 -11.59 -6.18 9.44
N TYR A 1050 -12.64 -5.70 8.76
CA TYR A 1050 -13.99 -5.67 9.30
C TYR A 1050 -14.79 -6.90 8.89
N ASP A 1051 -15.85 -7.19 9.64
CA ASP A 1051 -16.77 -8.28 9.34
C ASP A 1051 -17.53 -8.01 8.03
N GLY A 1052 -17.81 -9.04 7.24
CA GLY A 1052 -18.53 -8.93 5.97
C GLY A 1052 -18.08 -9.95 4.93
N GLU A 1053 -18.78 -10.02 3.80
CA GLU A 1053 -18.38 -10.81 2.64
C GLU A 1053 -17.88 -9.91 1.51
N GLY A 1054 -16.92 -10.39 0.72
CA GLY A 1054 -16.37 -9.62 -0.39
C GLY A 1054 -15.81 -8.26 0.03
N HIS A 1055 -16.20 -7.20 -0.69
CA HIS A 1055 -15.73 -5.84 -0.45
C HIS A 1055 -16.34 -5.18 0.80
N GLU A 1056 -17.40 -5.75 1.40
CA GLU A 1056 -17.98 -5.20 2.63
C GLU A 1056 -17.00 -5.25 3.81
N ARG A 1057 -16.00 -6.14 3.77
CA ARG A 1057 -14.92 -6.21 4.78
C ARG A 1057 -14.06 -4.95 4.83
N LEU A 1058 -14.08 -4.14 3.78
CA LEU A 1058 -13.31 -2.89 3.69
C LEU A 1058 -13.94 -1.77 4.54
N PHE A 1059 -15.23 -1.90 4.89
CA PHE A 1059 -16.01 -0.85 5.51
C PHE A 1059 -16.56 -1.27 6.87
N LEU A 1060 -16.30 -0.46 7.89
CA LEU A 1060 -16.90 -0.64 9.22
C LEU A 1060 -18.40 -0.35 9.16
N LEU A 1061 -18.76 0.75 8.48
CA LEU A 1061 -20.12 1.26 8.34
C LEU A 1061 -20.69 0.93 6.96
N ARG A 1062 -21.97 0.52 6.93
CA ARG A 1062 -22.74 0.15 5.75
C ARG A 1062 -23.99 1.01 5.65
N ASN A 1063 -24.56 1.09 4.45
CA ASN A 1063 -25.83 1.79 4.23
C ASN A 1063 -26.89 1.25 5.21
N PHE A 1064 -27.62 2.17 5.86
CA PHE A 1064 -28.62 1.91 6.90
C PHE A 1064 -28.10 1.34 8.22
N ASP A 1065 -26.79 1.19 8.45
CA ASP A 1065 -26.31 1.00 9.83
C ASP A 1065 -26.68 2.21 10.68
N VAL A 1066 -26.88 1.97 11.97
CA VAL A 1066 -27.17 2.99 12.98
C VAL A 1066 -25.94 3.21 13.83
N VAL A 1067 -25.44 4.44 13.86
CA VAL A 1067 -24.36 4.89 14.73
C VAL A 1067 -24.95 5.44 16.01
N HIS A 1068 -24.51 4.86 17.12
CA HIS A 1068 -24.71 5.37 18.48
C HIS A 1068 -23.39 5.96 18.97
N TRP A 1069 -23.42 7.19 19.48
CA TRP A 1069 -22.20 7.93 19.83
C TRP A 1069 -21.83 7.78 21.30
N LEU A 1070 -20.55 7.47 21.56
CA LEU A 1070 -19.97 7.39 22.90
C LEU A 1070 -19.00 8.57 23.11
N PRO A 1071 -19.46 9.71 23.64
CA PRO A 1071 -18.58 10.85 23.90
C PRO A 1071 -17.58 10.53 25.02
N MET A 1072 -16.33 10.96 24.86
CA MET A 1072 -15.25 10.72 25.82
C MET A 1072 -14.20 11.83 25.81
N SER A 1073 -13.21 11.74 26.70
CA SER A 1073 -12.05 12.64 26.67
C SER A 1073 -11.06 12.28 25.55
N GLU A 1074 -10.23 13.25 25.15
CA GLU A 1074 -9.17 13.03 24.15
C GLU A 1074 -8.17 11.95 24.59
N GLU A 1075 -7.82 11.90 25.88
CA GLU A 1075 -6.91 10.88 26.42
C GLU A 1075 -7.48 9.45 26.29
N GLU A 1076 -8.75 9.27 26.65
CA GLU A 1076 -9.44 7.98 26.51
C GLU A 1076 -9.57 7.56 25.05
N PHE A 1077 -9.87 8.51 24.15
CA PHE A 1077 -10.00 8.24 22.73
C PHE A 1077 -8.69 7.85 22.09
N LEU A 1078 -7.59 8.57 22.38
CA LEU A 1078 -6.27 8.24 21.82
C LEU A 1078 -5.81 6.84 22.21
N LYS A 1079 -6.15 6.40 23.43
CA LYS A 1079 -5.94 5.02 23.85
C LYS A 1079 -6.78 4.04 23.03
N ILE A 1080 -8.09 4.28 22.90
CA ILE A 1080 -8.98 3.42 22.11
C ILE A 1080 -8.58 3.38 20.63
N GLU A 1081 -8.16 4.50 20.05
CA GLU A 1081 -7.68 4.57 18.66
C GLU A 1081 -6.43 3.73 18.45
N LYS A 1082 -5.49 3.76 19.42
CA LYS A 1082 -4.32 2.88 19.42
C LYS A 1082 -4.73 1.41 19.53
N ASP A 1083 -5.61 1.08 20.48
CA ASP A 1083 -6.09 -0.28 20.72
C ASP A 1083 -6.90 -0.83 19.52
N PHE A 1084 -7.66 0.03 18.83
CA PHE A 1084 -8.42 -0.28 17.61
C PHE A 1084 -7.50 -0.53 16.42
N THR A 1085 -6.45 0.28 16.30
CA THR A 1085 -5.42 0.09 15.26
C THR A 1085 -4.67 -1.22 15.46
N ALA A 1086 -4.39 -1.59 16.71
CA ALA A 1086 -3.79 -2.86 17.11
C ALA A 1086 -4.78 -4.05 17.03
N GLY A 1087 -6.08 -3.82 16.82
CA GLY A 1087 -7.11 -4.86 16.77
C GLY A 1087 -7.58 -5.41 18.12
N SER A 1088 -7.03 -4.89 19.23
CA SER A 1088 -7.40 -5.26 20.60
C SER A 1088 -8.72 -4.63 21.07
N TYR A 1089 -9.14 -3.53 20.44
CA TYR A 1089 -10.47 -2.93 20.61
C TYR A 1089 -11.32 -3.21 19.37
N LYS A 1090 -12.55 -3.69 19.59
CA LYS A 1090 -13.60 -3.78 18.56
C LYS A 1090 -14.83 -3.01 19.04
N PRO A 1091 -15.41 -2.10 18.23
CA PRO A 1091 -16.67 -1.45 18.56
C PRO A 1091 -17.78 -2.48 18.85
N LEU A 1092 -18.66 -2.17 19.80
CA LEU A 1092 -19.85 -2.99 20.03
C LEU A 1092 -20.79 -2.88 18.83
N VAL A 1093 -21.19 -4.02 18.27
CA VAL A 1093 -22.14 -4.13 17.16
C VAL A 1093 -23.32 -4.97 17.61
N GLU A 1094 -24.52 -4.40 17.54
CA GLU A 1094 -25.78 -5.05 17.90
C GLU A 1094 -26.63 -5.26 16.65
N GLU A 1095 -27.32 -6.40 16.55
CA GLU A 1095 -28.33 -6.58 15.50
C GLU A 1095 -29.47 -5.56 15.69
N TYR A 1096 -29.85 -4.88 14.61
CA TYR A 1096 -30.88 -3.85 14.63
C TYR A 1096 -31.86 -4.01 13.47
N LYS A 1097 -33.06 -3.44 13.61
CA LYS A 1097 -34.07 -3.43 12.55
C LYS A 1097 -34.72 -2.07 12.51
N ILE A 1098 -34.78 -1.48 11.31
CA ILE A 1098 -35.42 -0.19 11.09
C ILE A 1098 -36.80 -0.45 10.49
N SER A 1099 -37.85 -0.08 11.21
CA SER A 1099 -39.23 -0.10 10.71
C SER A 1099 -39.53 1.20 9.97
N ALA A 1100 -39.75 1.12 8.66
CA ALA A 1100 -40.05 2.29 7.84
C ALA A 1100 -41.28 3.04 8.35
N LYS A 1101 -42.32 2.29 8.74
CA LYS A 1101 -43.55 2.83 9.31
C LYS A 1101 -43.28 3.65 10.58
N GLU A 1102 -42.51 3.10 11.51
CA GLU A 1102 -42.17 3.79 12.77
C GLU A 1102 -41.35 5.05 12.50
N MET A 1103 -40.39 5.00 11.56
CA MET A 1103 -39.58 6.17 11.21
C MET A 1103 -40.41 7.28 10.54
N ILE A 1104 -41.31 6.92 9.63
CA ILE A 1104 -42.23 7.89 8.98
C ILE A 1104 -43.16 8.53 10.02
N GLU A 1105 -43.70 7.74 10.94
CA GLU A 1105 -44.54 8.26 12.04
C GLU A 1105 -43.73 9.16 12.99
N PHE A 1106 -42.48 8.77 13.30
CA PHE A 1106 -41.58 9.56 14.13
C PHE A 1106 -41.22 10.90 13.49
N GLU A 1107 -40.80 10.92 12.22
CA GLU A 1107 -40.54 12.15 11.46
C GLU A 1107 -41.76 13.08 11.45
N ARG A 1108 -42.98 12.53 11.25
CA ARG A 1108 -44.22 13.33 11.30
C ARG A 1108 -44.47 13.91 12.68
N SER A 1109 -44.19 13.16 13.74
CA SER A 1109 -44.43 13.59 15.12
C SER A 1109 -43.49 14.71 15.57
N THR A 1110 -42.24 14.72 15.10
CA THR A 1110 -41.21 15.69 15.48
C THR A 1110 -41.15 16.91 14.55
N ARG A 1111 -41.72 16.82 13.34
CA ARG A 1111 -41.65 17.89 12.31
C ARG A 1111 -42.01 19.28 12.82
N LYS A 1112 -43.13 19.44 13.53
CA LYS A 1112 -43.55 20.76 14.03
C LYS A 1112 -42.53 21.39 14.98
N GLU A 1113 -41.92 20.57 15.83
CA GLU A 1113 -40.89 21.02 16.77
C GLU A 1113 -39.58 21.33 16.03
N ALA A 1114 -39.19 20.48 15.08
CA ALA A 1114 -38.03 20.69 14.22
C ALA A 1114 -38.15 21.99 13.40
N ASP A 1115 -39.31 22.24 12.80
CA ASP A 1115 -39.60 23.47 12.03
C ASP A 1115 -39.53 24.72 12.94
N ALA A 1116 -40.08 24.63 14.15
CA ALA A 1116 -40.02 25.71 15.13
C ALA A 1116 -38.57 26.00 15.57
N ASN A 1117 -37.77 24.96 15.82
CA ASN A 1117 -36.34 25.09 16.12
C ASN A 1117 -35.59 25.72 14.93
N ALA A 1118 -35.83 25.24 13.71
CA ALA A 1118 -35.20 25.78 12.50
C ALA A 1118 -35.56 27.26 12.27
N ALA A 1119 -36.81 27.66 12.55
CA ALA A 1119 -37.27 29.04 12.47
C ALA A 1119 -36.62 29.93 13.54
N ALA A 1120 -36.56 29.47 14.79
CA ALA A 1120 -35.93 30.21 15.89
C ALA A 1120 -34.43 30.44 15.66
N ARG A 1121 -33.76 29.48 15.00
CA ARG A 1121 -32.32 29.53 14.69
C ARG A 1121 -32.00 30.31 13.41
N LYS A 1122 -32.98 30.53 12.53
CA LYS A 1122 -32.79 31.14 11.20
C LYS A 1122 -32.09 32.50 11.25
N ALA A 1123 -32.49 33.37 12.17
CA ALA A 1123 -31.92 34.72 12.27
C ALA A 1123 -30.41 34.71 12.58
N GLY A 1124 -29.94 33.78 13.42
CA GLY A 1124 -28.52 33.64 13.75
C GLY A 1124 -27.69 33.14 12.56
N PHE A 1125 -28.22 32.15 11.83
CA PHE A 1125 -27.59 31.63 10.62
C PHE A 1125 -27.53 32.69 9.50
N ASP A 1126 -28.62 33.43 9.28
CA ASP A 1126 -28.69 34.49 8.26
C ASP A 1126 -27.72 35.64 8.54
N GLU A 1127 -27.51 35.98 9.81
CA GLU A 1127 -26.49 36.97 10.23
C GLU A 1127 -25.07 36.48 9.92
N LEU A 1128 -24.74 35.24 10.31
CA LEU A 1128 -23.42 34.66 10.01
C LEU A 1128 -23.17 34.49 8.52
N SER A 1129 -24.21 34.17 7.74
CA SER A 1129 -24.12 34.06 6.28
C SER A 1129 -23.84 35.42 5.62
N ARG A 1130 -24.48 36.50 6.10
CA ARG A 1130 -24.16 37.87 5.67
C ARG A 1130 -22.74 38.27 6.06
N GLN A 1131 -22.30 37.93 7.26
CA GLN A 1131 -20.93 38.15 7.71
C GLN A 1131 -19.91 37.40 6.83
N GLU A 1132 -20.22 36.15 6.48
CA GLU A 1132 -19.40 35.34 5.57
C GLU A 1132 -19.31 35.97 4.18
N ALA A 1133 -20.41 36.48 3.62
CA ALA A 1133 -20.40 37.15 2.33
C ALA A 1133 -19.44 38.36 2.31
N VAL A 1134 -19.37 39.12 3.42
CA VAL A 1134 -18.40 40.22 3.58
C VAL A 1134 -16.97 39.67 3.60
N TYR A 1135 -16.69 38.62 4.39
CA TYR A 1135 -15.35 38.04 4.46
C TYR A 1135 -14.89 37.38 3.16
N VAL A 1136 -15.80 36.78 2.39
CA VAL A 1136 -15.51 36.27 1.05
C VAL A 1136 -15.11 37.40 0.12
N ALA A 1137 -15.84 38.51 0.12
CA ALA A 1137 -15.52 39.67 -0.70
C ALA A 1137 -14.16 40.28 -0.33
N GLU A 1138 -13.86 40.40 0.97
CA GLU A 1138 -12.54 40.84 1.45
C GLU A 1138 -11.43 39.91 0.95
N TYR A 1139 -11.60 38.59 1.11
CA TYR A 1139 -10.63 37.59 0.68
C TYR A 1139 -10.42 37.57 -0.84
N GLN A 1140 -11.49 37.66 -1.62
CA GLN A 1140 -11.41 37.73 -3.08
C GLN A 1140 -10.67 38.99 -3.55
N GLU A 1141 -10.89 40.12 -2.88
CA GLU A 1141 -10.18 41.36 -3.18
C GLU A 1141 -8.69 41.28 -2.80
N GLU A 1142 -8.35 40.61 -1.70
CA GLU A 1142 -6.95 40.32 -1.33
C GLU A 1142 -6.29 39.40 -2.37
N LEU A 1143 -6.97 38.33 -2.80
CA LEU A 1143 -6.48 37.44 -3.85
C LEU A 1143 -6.34 38.17 -5.19
N ARG A 1144 -7.29 39.05 -5.55
CA ARG A 1144 -7.20 39.87 -6.76
C ARG A 1144 -6.00 40.78 -6.70
N LYS A 1145 -5.79 41.49 -5.59
CA LYS A 1145 -4.60 42.34 -5.38
C LYS A 1145 -3.31 41.54 -5.42
N ALA A 1146 -3.29 40.34 -4.83
CA ALA A 1146 -2.13 39.45 -4.89
C ALA A 1146 -1.85 39.00 -6.33
N LYS A 1147 -2.87 38.55 -7.06
CA LYS A 1147 -2.78 38.19 -8.49
C LYS A 1147 -2.38 39.37 -9.37
N GLU A 1148 -2.88 40.57 -9.09
CA GLU A 1148 -2.53 41.79 -9.82
C GLU A 1148 -1.10 42.25 -9.52
N ALA A 1149 -0.65 42.13 -8.26
CA ALA A 1149 0.73 42.38 -7.88
C ALA A 1149 1.69 41.33 -8.50
N GLU A 1150 1.28 40.07 -8.53
CA GLU A 1150 2.00 38.97 -9.18
C GLU A 1150 2.02 39.16 -10.70
N ALA A 1151 0.89 39.51 -11.33
CA ALA A 1151 0.81 39.83 -12.75
C ALA A 1151 1.59 41.09 -13.09
N ALA A 1152 1.64 42.10 -12.22
CA ALA A 1152 2.45 43.30 -12.38
C ALA A 1152 3.94 43.00 -12.19
N ALA A 1153 4.33 42.11 -11.28
CA ALA A 1153 5.69 41.60 -11.16
C ALA A 1153 6.10 40.76 -12.40
N THR A 1154 5.16 40.00 -12.96
CA THR A 1154 5.35 39.20 -14.18
C THR A 1154 5.41 40.09 -15.44
N ALA A 1155 4.64 41.18 -15.49
CA ALA A 1155 4.56 42.12 -16.61
C ALA A 1155 5.65 43.22 -16.58
N SER A 1156 6.17 43.56 -15.40
CA SER A 1156 7.30 44.49 -15.25
C SER A 1156 8.64 43.88 -15.66
N GLY A 1157 8.67 42.58 -15.99
CA GLY A 1157 9.85 41.92 -16.50
C GLY A 1157 10.99 41.99 -15.49
N GLY A 1158 11.14 40.92 -14.72
CA GLY A 1158 12.48 40.38 -14.52
C GLY A 1158 13.06 40.09 -15.90
N GLY A 1159 13.58 41.14 -16.56
CA GLY A 1159 14.47 41.01 -17.68
C GLY A 1159 15.70 40.31 -17.14
N GLY A 1160 15.62 38.97 -17.07
CA GLY A 1160 16.80 38.14 -16.96
C GLY A 1160 17.79 38.68 -17.97
N LYS A 1161 19.01 38.99 -17.50
CA LYS A 1161 20.06 39.64 -18.29
C LYS A 1161 20.30 38.82 -19.56
N ALA A 1162 19.56 39.09 -20.63
CA ALA A 1162 19.83 38.55 -21.95
C ALA A 1162 21.03 39.28 -22.54
N GLY A 1163 22.18 39.17 -21.87
CA GLY A 1163 23.43 39.07 -22.60
C GLY A 1163 23.33 37.84 -23.50
N LYS A 1164 24.00 37.84 -24.66
CA LYS A 1164 24.05 36.69 -25.56
C LYS A 1164 24.55 35.44 -24.79
N MET A 1165 23.65 34.67 -24.21
CA MET A 1165 23.95 33.39 -23.57
C MET A 1165 23.90 32.34 -24.68
N SER A 1166 25.05 31.70 -24.94
CA SER A 1166 25.18 30.58 -25.89
C SER A 1166 25.19 29.26 -25.13
N GLY A 1167 24.62 28.21 -25.72
CA GLY A 1167 24.61 26.87 -25.16
C GLY A 1167 23.28 26.14 -25.33
N THR A 1168 23.25 24.88 -24.93
CA THR A 1168 22.02 24.08 -24.84
C THR A 1168 21.20 24.58 -23.63
N PRO A 1169 19.91 24.93 -23.79
CA PRO A 1169 19.09 25.39 -22.68
C PRO A 1169 18.49 24.23 -21.88
N LEU A 1170 18.51 24.32 -20.54
CA LEU A 1170 17.54 23.63 -19.68
C LEU A 1170 16.25 24.42 -19.70
N LYS A 1171 15.14 23.78 -20.05
CA LYS A 1171 13.82 24.43 -20.13
C LYS A 1171 12.90 23.91 -19.04
N SER A 1172 12.00 24.76 -18.54
CA SER A 1172 10.95 24.30 -17.63
C SER A 1172 9.98 23.39 -18.37
N PRO A 1173 9.72 22.16 -17.89
CA PRO A 1173 8.73 21.27 -18.51
C PRO A 1173 7.29 21.68 -18.19
N VAL A 1174 7.09 22.46 -17.12
CA VAL A 1174 5.78 22.86 -16.61
C VAL A 1174 5.75 24.36 -16.31
N GLN A 1175 4.54 24.90 -16.12
CA GLN A 1175 4.40 26.21 -15.52
C GLN A 1175 4.65 26.06 -14.02
N ALA A 1176 5.62 26.79 -13.48
CA ALA A 1176 6.08 26.59 -12.11
C ALA A 1176 6.68 27.85 -11.50
N THR A 1177 6.83 27.86 -10.18
CA THR A 1177 7.63 28.86 -9.47
C THR A 1177 9.01 28.28 -9.15
N VAL A 1178 10.09 28.97 -9.48
CA VAL A 1178 11.46 28.53 -9.15
C VAL A 1178 11.65 28.61 -7.63
N ARG A 1179 12.01 27.49 -6.99
CA ARG A 1179 12.21 27.39 -5.54
C ARG A 1179 13.68 27.33 -5.13
N ALA A 1180 14.52 26.72 -5.96
CA ALA A 1180 15.94 26.67 -5.72
C ALA A 1180 16.72 26.59 -7.03
N ILE A 1181 17.94 27.12 -7.02
CA ILE A 1181 18.93 27.00 -8.09
C ILE A 1181 20.20 26.47 -7.42
N GLY A 1182 20.51 25.20 -7.66
CA GLY A 1182 21.60 24.48 -6.99
C GLY A 1182 22.95 24.56 -7.71
N VAL A 1183 23.04 25.30 -8.81
CA VAL A 1183 24.25 25.43 -9.64
C VAL A 1183 24.60 26.90 -9.90
N SER A 1184 25.88 27.15 -10.12
CA SER A 1184 26.45 28.44 -10.52
C SER A 1184 27.03 28.39 -11.94
N VAL A 1185 27.20 29.56 -12.57
CA VAL A 1185 27.93 29.65 -13.85
C VAL A 1185 29.36 29.14 -13.64
N GLY A 1186 29.79 28.19 -14.48
CA GLY A 1186 31.06 27.47 -14.36
C GLY A 1186 30.97 26.08 -13.75
N ASP A 1187 29.83 25.70 -13.17
CA ASP A 1187 29.63 24.35 -12.63
C ASP A 1187 29.35 23.34 -13.75
N VAL A 1188 29.83 22.10 -13.58
CA VAL A 1188 29.53 21.00 -14.48
C VAL A 1188 28.21 20.37 -14.08
N LEU A 1189 27.27 20.32 -15.02
CA LEU A 1189 25.94 19.79 -14.81
C LEU A 1189 25.99 18.26 -14.64
N SER A 1190 25.52 17.79 -13.49
CA SER A 1190 25.36 16.37 -13.16
C SER A 1190 23.97 16.12 -12.58
N ASN A 1191 23.42 14.93 -12.81
CA ASN A 1191 22.24 14.46 -12.08
C ASN A 1191 22.63 13.80 -10.74
N ASP A 1192 23.93 13.61 -10.47
CA ASP A 1192 24.44 13.12 -9.18
C ASP A 1192 24.67 14.31 -8.22
N GLY A 1193 23.90 14.37 -7.13
CA GLY A 1193 24.03 15.42 -6.11
C GLY A 1193 22.80 16.33 -5.98
N GLU A 1194 23.02 17.60 -5.62
CA GLU A 1194 21.93 18.58 -5.51
C GLU A 1194 21.37 18.95 -6.88
N PRO A 1195 20.03 19.05 -7.03
CA PRO A 1195 19.40 19.34 -8.31
C PRO A 1195 19.76 20.74 -8.82
N ALA A 1196 20.03 20.84 -10.13
CA ALA A 1196 20.42 22.11 -10.76
C ALA A 1196 19.35 23.21 -10.57
N ILE A 1197 18.08 22.86 -10.73
CA ILE A 1197 16.94 23.74 -10.46
C ILE A 1197 15.80 22.93 -9.84
N VAL A 1198 15.18 23.49 -8.80
CA VAL A 1198 13.94 22.99 -8.21
C VAL A 1198 12.83 24.00 -8.48
N VAL A 1199 11.70 23.52 -8.98
CA VAL A 1199 10.51 24.32 -9.22
C VAL A 1199 9.32 23.80 -8.40
N GLU A 1200 8.28 24.59 -8.21
CA GLU A 1200 7.03 24.15 -7.62
C GLU A 1200 5.90 24.28 -8.64
N ALA A 1201 5.24 23.17 -8.94
CA ALA A 1201 4.07 23.11 -9.81
C ALA A 1201 3.13 22.01 -9.31
N MET A 1202 1.83 22.10 -9.62
CA MET A 1202 0.85 21.09 -9.20
C MET A 1202 0.80 20.85 -7.67
N LYS A 1203 1.21 21.85 -6.86
CA LYS A 1203 1.38 21.79 -5.40
C LYS A 1203 2.50 20.84 -4.92
N THR A 1204 3.42 20.50 -5.80
CA THR A 1204 4.54 19.60 -5.53
C THR A 1204 5.85 20.30 -5.90
N SER A 1205 6.89 20.06 -5.11
CA SER A 1205 8.24 20.48 -5.46
C SER A 1205 8.85 19.49 -6.45
N ILE A 1206 9.30 19.97 -7.60
CA ILE A 1206 9.80 19.20 -8.73
C ILE A 1206 11.27 19.58 -8.96
N SER A 1207 12.16 18.62 -8.76
CA SER A 1207 13.56 18.75 -9.15
C SER A 1207 13.68 18.49 -10.65
N LEU A 1208 14.21 19.44 -11.41
CA LEU A 1208 14.32 19.30 -12.85
C LEU A 1208 15.52 18.43 -13.22
N LYS A 1209 15.23 17.32 -13.90
CA LYS A 1209 16.27 16.42 -14.42
C LYS A 1209 16.95 17.05 -15.63
N LEU A 1210 18.28 16.94 -15.66
CA LEU A 1210 19.06 17.37 -16.81
C LEU A 1210 18.91 16.34 -17.93
N SER A 1211 18.62 16.82 -19.13
CA SER A 1211 18.63 15.97 -20.32
C SER A 1211 20.06 15.50 -20.62
N ARG A 1212 20.21 14.40 -21.36
CA ARG A 1212 21.52 13.93 -21.85
C ARG A 1212 22.28 15.00 -22.63
N ALA A 1213 21.57 15.91 -23.31
CA ALA A 1213 22.17 17.02 -24.02
C ALA A 1213 22.81 18.08 -23.10
N LEU A 1214 22.56 18.03 -21.79
CA LEU A 1214 23.07 18.95 -20.76
C LEU A 1214 24.04 18.29 -19.78
N LEU A 1215 24.00 16.96 -19.64
CA LEU A 1215 24.90 16.23 -18.73
C LEU A 1215 26.37 16.38 -19.12
N GLY A 1216 27.22 16.67 -18.13
CA GLY A 1216 28.66 16.89 -18.32
C GLY A 1216 29.02 18.23 -18.96
N LYS A 1217 28.04 19.08 -19.31
CA LYS A 1217 28.28 20.42 -19.84
C LYS A 1217 28.46 21.44 -18.73
N THR A 1218 29.18 22.52 -19.03
CA THR A 1218 29.45 23.58 -18.06
C THR A 1218 28.37 24.66 -18.17
N VAL A 1219 27.79 25.08 -17.05
CA VAL A 1219 26.78 26.15 -17.02
C VAL A 1219 27.39 27.45 -17.53
N THR A 1220 26.88 27.98 -18.64
CA THR A 1220 27.32 29.24 -19.25
C THR A 1220 26.48 30.44 -18.82
N GLY A 1221 25.25 30.20 -18.35
CA GLY A 1221 24.36 31.26 -17.89
C GLY A 1221 23.10 30.74 -17.23
N ILE A 1222 22.58 31.49 -16.25
CA ILE A 1222 21.31 31.21 -15.56
C ILE A 1222 20.35 32.34 -15.93
N ALA A 1223 19.17 31.98 -16.42
CA ALA A 1223 18.19 32.89 -17.00
C ALA A 1223 17.04 33.27 -16.06
N VAL A 1224 17.01 32.70 -14.85
CA VAL A 1224 15.94 32.86 -13.84
C VAL A 1224 16.53 33.06 -12.44
N GLU A 1225 15.73 33.62 -11.53
CA GLU A 1225 16.03 33.77 -10.10
C GLU A 1225 15.05 32.95 -9.24
N VAL A 1226 15.42 32.66 -7.99
CA VAL A 1226 14.52 32.00 -7.03
C VAL A 1226 13.32 32.92 -6.75
N GLY A 1227 12.11 32.39 -6.92
CA GLY A 1227 10.85 33.12 -6.82
C GLY A 1227 10.22 33.45 -8.19
N ASP A 1228 10.97 33.33 -9.30
CA ASP A 1228 10.42 33.60 -10.63
C ASP A 1228 9.35 32.57 -11.03
N VAL A 1229 8.29 33.06 -11.70
CA VAL A 1229 7.28 32.21 -12.33
C VAL A 1229 7.70 31.93 -13.77
N VAL A 1230 7.86 30.65 -14.10
CA VAL A 1230 8.36 30.18 -15.40
C VAL A 1230 7.28 29.43 -16.15
N LYS A 1231 7.24 29.58 -17.48
CA LYS A 1231 6.30 28.88 -18.37
C LYS A 1231 6.89 27.58 -18.93
N PRO A 1232 6.07 26.60 -19.34
CA PRO A 1232 6.56 25.44 -20.08
C PRO A 1232 7.36 25.88 -21.32
N GLY A 1233 8.53 25.30 -21.52
CA GLY A 1233 9.45 25.61 -22.61
C GLY A 1233 10.33 26.85 -22.39
N GLN A 1234 10.14 27.63 -21.30
CA GLN A 1234 11.01 28.76 -20.97
C GLN A 1234 12.39 28.26 -20.54
N ALA A 1235 13.46 28.83 -21.11
CA ALA A 1235 14.83 28.51 -20.73
C ALA A 1235 15.13 29.02 -19.31
N LEU A 1236 15.71 28.15 -18.49
CA LEU A 1236 16.04 28.39 -17.08
C LEU A 1236 17.55 28.58 -16.89
N LEU A 1237 18.36 27.78 -17.57
CA LEU A 1237 19.81 27.95 -17.65
C LEU A 1237 20.32 27.47 -19.02
N PHE A 1238 21.57 27.80 -19.34
CA PHE A 1238 22.29 27.41 -20.55
C PHE A 1238 23.61 26.74 -20.17
N ALA A 1239 24.01 25.71 -20.92
CA ALA A 1239 25.28 25.00 -20.73
C ALA A 1239 25.91 24.57 -22.06
N GLU A 1240 27.24 24.52 -22.13
CA GLU A 1240 28.01 24.11 -23.32
C GLU A 1240 29.05 23.02 -23.07
#